data_AF-A0A800ES90-F1
#
_entry.id   AF-A0A800ES90-F1
#
_cell.length_a   1.000
_cell.length_b   1.000
_cell.length_c   1.000
_cell.angle_alpha   90.00
_cell.angle_beta   90.00
_cell.angle_gamma   90.00
#
_symmetry.space_group_name_H-M   'P 1'
#
loop_
_entity.id
_entity.type
_entity.pdbx_description
1 polymer ?
#
loop_
_entity_poly.entity_id
_entity_poly.type
_entity_poly.pdbx_seq_one_letter_code
_entity_poly.pdbx_strand_id
1 'polypeptide(L)'
;MAARRCSSRLSCSSRQNPFECSAKASRRSRANLRTSGPAAPKGGNDLRSMRNMDGRARFRVKDKKIYQRLIMPPHKELQIKQVLDSITPGNRDYNEKSHRAKTVAKGSPEVWGKQADSCERAHDEDEISCYACHSSWVTSCAGCHLPIQANAKTDRHHFEGGESRNFATYNPQVARDQIFQLGVHGEAKDGIIVPVRSSSALLLSSTDSNRNRIYVQQQPSSSAGYSAQAFAPHFPHTVRTTETKQCSNCHVADAKDNNALMAQTLILGTNFVNFVGFNAFVGSEEHVSAVQVTEWDEPQAVIGSYLQRHAYPDWYREHLDRDRELTTPTPGDLDADPGWIASLRGFLQSTFAGRAIYDGTYGHNSGTVGCLQLRGEYLYVAEGKKGMRVYDVSSVANKGFSERIISSPFSPLGQNIRVNTKNATCVALPTNQLVRPEKNRQKLESDRIAKRDGTPEDLEQAMHAVYSYAAITDSKEGLILVDTETMGDFEPRNNFLKRALTWNPGGALDGARHATFAGHILYVSGDKGVAVVDLDNPLEPKLLTTIELPRARASMLQFRYLFVVNENGMQVVDVTVPASPRIVEGAQIPVAEAHQVFVSRTYAYIAAGSEGLVIVDVERPESPEVYKRYNANGKLSDARDVIVATTNASLFAYVADGKNGLKVIQLTSPESQPKFYGFSPEPKPELIAWRKLGSPALSLSRPLERDRGVDETGHQIAVFGRIGSRPFNLEEMQRLYLNDGKLWTVSDETKPSKRAIKSASGDCQPR
;
A
#
# COMPACT_ATOMS: atom_id res chain seq x y z
N MET A 1 -10.00 27.48 -13.10
CA MET A 1 -10.07 27.16 -14.54
C MET A 1 -10.40 25.68 -14.66
N ALA A 2 -11.68 25.33 -14.73
CA ALA A 2 -12.44 24.98 -15.94
C ALA A 2 -12.48 23.45 -16.18
N ALA A 3 -13.33 22.77 -15.40
CA ALA A 3 -13.64 21.35 -15.58
C ALA A 3 -14.46 21.14 -16.87
N ARG A 4 -13.95 20.29 -17.77
CA ARG A 4 -14.58 19.88 -19.03
C ARG A 4 -14.96 18.40 -18.92
N ARG A 5 -16.22 18.12 -19.25
CA ARG A 5 -16.99 16.86 -19.15
C ARG A 5 -16.47 15.66 -19.95
N CYS A 6 -16.89 14.45 -19.55
CA CYS A 6 -17.36 13.38 -20.44
C CYS A 6 -18.32 12.44 -19.67
N SER A 7 -19.43 12.04 -20.29
CA SER A 7 -20.76 11.67 -19.76
C SER A 7 -21.24 12.70 -18.73
N SER A 8 -22.41 13.30 -18.93
CA SER A 8 -22.97 14.10 -17.85
C SER A 8 -23.43 13.14 -16.76
N ARG A 9 -22.53 12.82 -15.84
CA ARG A 9 -22.89 12.89 -14.44
C ARG A 9 -22.55 14.32 -14.01
N LEU A 10 -23.56 15.18 -13.91
CA LEU A 10 -23.41 16.47 -13.25
C LEU A 10 -23.13 16.18 -11.78
N SER A 11 -22.14 16.79 -11.15
CA SER A 11 -21.99 16.67 -9.69
C SER A 11 -22.25 18.04 -9.09
N CYS A 12 -23.17 18.06 -8.12
CA CYS A 12 -23.49 19.24 -7.36
C CYS A 12 -22.74 19.13 -6.04
N SER A 13 -21.50 19.62 -5.98
CA SER A 13 -20.83 19.85 -4.71
C SER A 13 -21.50 21.06 -4.02
N SER A 14 -22.21 20.81 -2.91
CA SER A 14 -22.45 21.80 -1.86
C SER A 14 -21.52 21.48 -0.68
N ARG A 15 -21.11 22.51 0.08
CA ARG A 15 -20.09 22.43 1.13
C ARG A 15 -20.43 21.51 2.33
N GLN A 16 -21.57 20.83 2.34
CA GLN A 16 -22.02 20.08 3.52
C GLN A 16 -22.50 18.65 3.23
N ASN A 17 -22.47 18.16 2.00
CA ASN A 17 -22.75 16.75 1.72
C ASN A 17 -22.33 16.35 0.29
N PRO A 18 -21.56 15.26 0.09
CA PRO A 18 -21.20 14.78 -1.25
C PRO A 18 -22.37 13.97 -1.85
N PHE A 19 -23.42 14.65 -2.29
CA PHE A 19 -24.46 14.07 -3.14
C PHE A 19 -24.17 14.38 -4.62
N GLU A 20 -23.68 13.39 -5.36
CA GLU A 20 -23.54 13.51 -6.82
C GLU A 20 -24.92 13.48 -7.51
N CYS A 21 -25.36 14.65 -7.95
CA CYS A 21 -26.60 14.91 -8.69
C CYS A 21 -26.42 14.82 -10.23
N SER A 22 -26.42 13.61 -10.79
CA SER A 22 -25.88 13.29 -12.12
C SER A 22 -26.87 13.30 -13.30
N ALA A 23 -26.63 13.93 -14.47
CA ALA A 23 -27.63 13.95 -15.56
C ALA A 23 -27.27 13.19 -16.84
N LYS A 24 -27.64 11.91 -16.96
CA LYS A 24 -27.15 10.97 -18.01
C LYS A 24 -26.99 11.61 -19.41
N ALA A 25 -25.79 11.51 -19.99
CA ALA A 25 -25.51 11.62 -21.43
C ALA A 25 -24.67 10.41 -21.84
N SER A 26 -24.98 9.88 -23.02
CA SER A 26 -24.35 8.70 -23.58
C SER A 26 -23.73 8.99 -24.95
N ARG A 27 -23.16 7.94 -25.54
CA ARG A 27 -22.82 7.89 -26.97
C ARG A 27 -24.05 8.05 -27.87
N ARG A 28 -25.25 7.75 -27.37
CA ARG A 28 -26.51 7.74 -28.13
C ARG A 28 -27.39 8.96 -27.86
N SER A 29 -27.17 9.68 -26.76
CA SER A 29 -28.02 10.81 -26.36
C SER A 29 -27.26 11.93 -25.65
N ARG A 30 -27.69 13.18 -25.90
CA ARG A 30 -27.16 14.36 -25.22
C ARG A 30 -27.71 14.45 -23.78
N ALA A 31 -26.99 15.18 -22.92
CA ALA A 31 -27.36 15.38 -21.53
C ALA A 31 -28.74 16.03 -21.39
N ASN A 32 -29.60 15.48 -20.53
CA ASN A 32 -30.97 15.99 -20.32
C ASN A 32 -31.10 16.99 -19.14
N LEU A 33 -29.99 17.33 -18.47
CA LEU A 33 -29.95 18.20 -17.27
C LEU A 33 -30.85 17.75 -16.09
N ARG A 34 -31.27 16.49 -16.03
CA ARG A 34 -32.02 15.93 -14.89
C ARG A 34 -31.13 15.01 -14.06
N THR A 35 -31.11 15.16 -12.74
CA THR A 35 -30.31 14.28 -11.88
C THR A 35 -30.77 12.82 -11.98
N SER A 36 -29.88 11.91 -11.64
CA SER A 36 -30.04 10.47 -11.71
C SER A 36 -29.14 9.82 -10.67
N GLY A 37 -29.43 8.57 -10.36
CA GLY A 37 -28.85 7.83 -9.24
C GLY A 37 -29.82 7.75 -8.05
N PRO A 38 -29.37 7.17 -6.94
CA PRO A 38 -30.22 6.64 -5.86
C PRO A 38 -30.80 7.75 -4.98
N ALA A 39 -30.10 8.90 -4.90
CA ALA A 39 -30.55 10.10 -4.21
C ALA A 39 -31.35 11.06 -5.10
N ALA A 40 -31.56 10.72 -6.38
CA ALA A 40 -32.40 11.52 -7.26
C ALA A 40 -33.85 11.02 -7.14
N PRO A 41 -34.85 11.92 -7.01
CA PRO A 41 -36.24 11.51 -7.05
C PRO A 41 -36.57 10.83 -8.38
N LYS A 42 -37.65 10.03 -8.42
CA LYS A 42 -38.13 9.39 -9.66
C LYS A 42 -38.34 10.46 -10.75
N GLY A 43 -37.61 10.35 -11.86
CA GLY A 43 -37.59 11.35 -12.94
C GLY A 43 -36.54 12.47 -12.81
N GLY A 44 -35.76 12.49 -11.72
CA GLY A 44 -34.63 13.38 -11.51
C GLY A 44 -34.98 14.82 -11.14
N ASN A 45 -34.08 15.47 -10.39
CA ASN A 45 -34.16 16.91 -10.14
C ASN A 45 -33.73 17.67 -11.39
N ASP A 46 -34.49 18.70 -11.77
CA ASP A 46 -34.12 19.55 -12.89
C ASP A 46 -32.98 20.49 -12.50
N LEU A 47 -31.78 20.29 -13.06
CA LEU A 47 -30.61 21.13 -12.77
C LEU A 47 -30.75 22.55 -13.32
N ARG A 48 -31.72 22.82 -14.21
CA ARG A 48 -32.05 24.18 -14.65
C ARG A 48 -32.64 25.02 -13.52
N SER A 49 -33.14 24.42 -12.43
CA SER A 49 -33.58 25.14 -11.23
C SER A 49 -32.41 25.61 -10.37
N MET A 50 -31.23 24.99 -10.48
CA MET A 50 -30.07 25.31 -9.66
C MET A 50 -29.59 26.75 -9.90
N ARG A 51 -29.39 27.49 -8.82
CA ARG A 51 -28.84 28.85 -8.82
C ARG A 51 -27.47 28.88 -8.14
N ASN A 52 -26.62 29.82 -8.56
CA ASN A 52 -25.43 30.19 -7.81
C ASN A 52 -25.81 31.13 -6.65
N MET A 53 -24.85 31.43 -5.76
CA MET A 53 -25.06 32.34 -4.61
C MET A 53 -25.52 33.75 -5.01
N ASP A 54 -25.29 34.13 -6.27
CA ASP A 54 -25.73 35.41 -6.86
C ASP A 54 -27.13 35.35 -7.49
N GLY A 55 -27.88 34.27 -7.24
CA GLY A 55 -29.25 34.07 -7.73
C GLY A 55 -29.37 33.69 -9.21
N ARG A 56 -28.28 33.67 -9.99
CA ARG A 56 -28.32 33.36 -11.43
C ARG A 56 -28.31 31.86 -11.69
N ALA A 57 -28.96 31.44 -12.79
CA ALA A 57 -29.01 30.03 -13.18
C ALA A 57 -27.59 29.46 -13.40
N ARG A 58 -27.30 28.35 -12.71
CA ARG A 58 -26.03 27.62 -12.80
C ARG A 58 -25.92 26.86 -14.11
N PHE A 59 -27.02 26.29 -14.60
CA PHE A 59 -27.08 25.59 -15.88
C PHE A 59 -28.08 26.24 -16.81
N ARG A 60 -27.74 26.33 -18.10
CA ARG A 60 -28.65 26.78 -19.15
C ARG A 60 -28.45 26.01 -20.44
N VAL A 61 -29.47 26.03 -21.29
CA VAL A 61 -29.41 25.54 -22.66
C VAL A 61 -29.49 26.74 -23.60
N LYS A 62 -28.56 26.86 -24.54
CA LYS A 62 -28.56 27.86 -25.61
C LYS A 62 -28.09 27.18 -26.89
N ASP A 63 -28.83 27.31 -27.98
CA ASP A 63 -28.49 26.74 -29.30
C ASP A 63 -28.22 25.22 -29.26
N LYS A 64 -29.07 24.46 -28.56
CA LYS A 64 -28.93 23.01 -28.29
C LYS A 64 -27.63 22.62 -27.54
N LYS A 65 -26.85 23.59 -27.08
CA LYS A 65 -25.66 23.41 -26.25
C LYS A 65 -26.01 23.73 -24.80
N ILE A 66 -25.35 23.02 -23.90
CA ILE A 66 -25.52 23.27 -22.47
C ILE A 66 -24.32 24.09 -22.00
N TYR A 67 -24.56 25.00 -21.06
CA TYR A 67 -23.55 25.85 -20.43
C TYR A 67 -23.66 25.78 -18.91
N GLN A 68 -22.51 25.79 -18.24
CA GLN A 68 -22.42 25.92 -16.78
C GLN A 68 -21.78 27.25 -16.44
N ARG A 69 -22.47 28.03 -15.62
CA ARG A 69 -21.94 29.23 -14.97
C ARG A 69 -21.00 28.81 -13.84
N LEU A 70 -19.82 29.40 -13.80
CA LEU A 70 -18.87 29.16 -12.71
C LEU A 70 -19.39 29.78 -11.41
N ILE A 71 -19.03 29.19 -10.26
CA ILE A 71 -19.32 29.81 -8.96
C ILE A 71 -18.38 31.02 -8.77
N MET A 72 -17.12 30.87 -9.16
CA MET A 72 -16.08 31.91 -9.07
C MET A 72 -15.20 31.84 -10.34
N PRO A 73 -15.10 32.90 -11.17
CA PRO A 73 -15.89 34.13 -11.13
C PRO A 73 -17.28 33.95 -11.80
N PRO A 74 -18.37 34.54 -11.25
CA PRO A 74 -19.74 34.16 -11.60
C PRO A 74 -20.26 34.71 -12.95
N HIS A 75 -19.52 35.60 -13.58
CA HIS A 75 -19.79 36.10 -14.94
C HIS A 75 -19.26 35.17 -16.03
N LYS A 76 -18.43 34.17 -15.69
CA LYS A 76 -17.90 33.22 -16.66
C LYS A 76 -18.81 32.01 -16.80
N GLU A 77 -18.97 31.60 -18.05
CA GLU A 77 -19.70 30.41 -18.42
C GLU A 77 -18.84 29.52 -19.30
N LEU A 78 -19.02 28.22 -19.14
CA LEU A 78 -18.32 27.22 -19.91
C LEU A 78 -19.33 26.40 -20.68
N GLN A 79 -19.13 26.29 -22.00
CA GLN A 79 -19.82 25.29 -22.79
C GLN A 79 -19.42 23.92 -22.24
N ILE A 80 -20.45 23.15 -22.03
CA ILE A 80 -20.38 21.84 -21.47
C ILE A 80 -20.26 20.87 -22.69
N LYS A 81 -19.12 20.18 -22.80
CA LYS A 81 -18.91 19.23 -23.92
C LYS A 81 -19.79 17.98 -23.77
N GLN A 82 -20.31 17.45 -24.88
CA GLN A 82 -21.08 16.20 -24.89
C GLN A 82 -20.21 15.06 -25.44
N VAL A 83 -20.43 13.83 -24.94
CA VAL A 83 -19.70 12.64 -25.43
C VAL A 83 -19.93 12.46 -26.93
N LEU A 84 -21.18 12.54 -27.37
CA LEU A 84 -21.58 12.47 -28.78
C LEU A 84 -20.76 13.43 -29.67
N ASP A 85 -20.49 14.65 -29.19
CA ASP A 85 -19.70 15.62 -29.97
C ASP A 85 -18.23 15.18 -30.10
N SER A 86 -17.65 14.56 -29.06
CA SER A 86 -16.26 14.13 -29.06
C SER A 86 -15.96 12.87 -29.86
N ILE A 87 -16.99 12.05 -30.13
CA ILE A 87 -16.84 10.77 -30.85
C ILE A 87 -17.35 10.83 -32.29
N THR A 88 -17.99 11.94 -32.71
CA THR A 88 -18.56 12.07 -34.06
C THR A 88 -17.54 12.70 -35.00
N PRO A 89 -17.01 11.99 -36.02
CA PRO A 89 -16.11 12.58 -37.01
C PRO A 89 -16.75 13.80 -37.70
N GLY A 90 -15.94 14.82 -37.97
CA GLY A 90 -16.40 16.09 -38.54
C GLY A 90 -17.01 17.09 -37.55
N ASN A 91 -17.22 16.70 -36.28
CA ASN A 91 -17.57 17.65 -35.23
C ASN A 91 -16.33 18.45 -34.80
N ARG A 92 -16.49 19.75 -34.52
CA ARG A 92 -15.40 20.61 -34.03
C ARG A 92 -14.74 20.08 -32.75
N ASP A 93 -15.51 19.40 -31.89
CA ASP A 93 -15.03 18.86 -30.62
C ASP A 93 -14.54 17.40 -30.73
N TYR A 94 -14.44 16.84 -31.95
CA TYR A 94 -13.97 15.47 -32.20
C TYR A 94 -12.58 15.21 -31.61
N ASN A 95 -12.42 14.04 -30.99
CA ASN A 95 -11.15 13.54 -30.49
C ASN A 95 -11.04 12.04 -30.77
N GLU A 96 -10.05 11.66 -31.55
CA GLU A 96 -9.85 10.27 -31.98
C GLU A 96 -9.63 9.30 -30.81
N LYS A 97 -8.80 9.68 -29.83
CA LYS A 97 -8.56 8.86 -28.64
C LYS A 97 -9.84 8.65 -27.82
N SER A 98 -10.66 9.68 -27.69
CA SER A 98 -12.00 9.60 -27.08
C SER A 98 -12.93 8.68 -27.87
N HIS A 99 -12.93 8.78 -29.21
CA HIS A 99 -13.72 7.91 -30.07
C HIS A 99 -13.32 6.44 -29.91
N ARG A 100 -12.03 6.11 -30.01
CA ARG A 100 -11.51 4.75 -29.78
C ARG A 100 -11.89 4.22 -28.40
N ALA A 101 -11.59 4.96 -27.33
CA ALA A 101 -11.90 4.55 -25.95
C ALA A 101 -13.40 4.29 -25.72
N LYS A 102 -14.27 4.89 -26.54
CA LYS A 102 -15.72 4.77 -26.49
C LYS A 102 -16.30 3.85 -27.55
N THR A 103 -15.53 3.21 -28.41
CA THR A 103 -16.11 2.37 -29.47
C THR A 103 -15.24 1.16 -29.79
N VAL A 104 -14.30 0.81 -28.92
CA VAL A 104 -13.46 -0.37 -29.14
C VAL A 104 -14.26 -1.67 -28.97
N ALA A 105 -14.02 -2.63 -29.86
CA ALA A 105 -14.63 -3.95 -29.85
C ALA A 105 -13.94 -4.88 -28.84
N LYS A 106 -14.72 -5.81 -28.30
CA LYS A 106 -14.29 -6.83 -27.36
C LYS A 106 -13.32 -7.79 -28.06
N GLY A 107 -12.17 -8.04 -27.44
CA GLY A 107 -11.17 -8.95 -27.98
C GLY A 107 -10.41 -8.46 -29.22
N SER A 108 -10.74 -7.28 -29.75
CA SER A 108 -10.11 -6.70 -30.96
C SER A 108 -9.86 -5.20 -30.76
N PRO A 109 -8.83 -4.81 -29.97
CA PRO A 109 -8.54 -3.40 -29.63
C PRO A 109 -8.23 -2.50 -30.84
N GLU A 110 -7.92 -3.10 -31.99
CA GLU A 110 -7.73 -2.47 -33.30
C GLU A 110 -9.04 -2.14 -34.03
N VAL A 111 -10.16 -2.75 -33.63
CA VAL A 111 -11.48 -2.53 -34.21
C VAL A 111 -12.25 -1.54 -33.33
N TRP A 112 -12.52 -0.35 -33.86
CA TRP A 112 -13.29 0.68 -33.18
C TRP A 112 -14.05 1.59 -34.16
N GLY A 113 -15.01 2.36 -33.66
CA GLY A 113 -15.87 3.26 -34.43
C GLY A 113 -17.30 2.73 -34.61
N LYS A 114 -17.97 3.12 -35.70
CA LYS A 114 -19.39 2.76 -35.99
C LYS A 114 -19.66 1.25 -36.03
N GLN A 115 -18.66 0.44 -36.31
CA GLN A 115 -18.81 -1.02 -36.42
C GLN A 115 -18.99 -1.71 -35.07
N ALA A 116 -18.60 -1.07 -33.96
CA ALA A 116 -18.74 -1.60 -32.62
C ALA A 116 -19.92 -0.97 -31.87
N ASP A 117 -21.01 -0.59 -32.55
CA ASP A 117 -22.14 0.10 -31.90
C ASP A 117 -23.12 -0.85 -31.16
N SER A 118 -22.85 -2.17 -31.14
CA SER A 118 -23.64 -3.24 -30.47
C SER A 118 -22.83 -4.01 -29.40
N CYS A 119 -23.39 -5.10 -28.86
CA CYS A 119 -22.90 -5.91 -27.72
C CYS A 119 -21.50 -6.54 -27.88
N GLU A 120 -20.85 -6.26 -29.01
CA GLU A 120 -19.47 -6.60 -29.30
C GLU A 120 -18.47 -5.58 -28.73
N ARG A 121 -18.88 -4.61 -27.90
CA ARG A 121 -17.99 -3.62 -27.29
C ARG A 121 -17.17 -4.19 -26.15
N ALA A 122 -15.94 -3.67 -25.99
CA ALA A 122 -15.10 -4.05 -24.87
C ALA A 122 -15.63 -3.52 -23.53
N HIS A 123 -16.23 -2.32 -23.54
CA HIS A 123 -16.78 -1.66 -22.35
C HIS A 123 -18.08 -0.92 -22.67
N ASP A 124 -19.13 -1.19 -21.90
CA ASP A 124 -20.37 -0.43 -21.96
C ASP A 124 -20.54 0.58 -20.79
N GLU A 125 -21.47 1.53 -20.96
CA GLU A 125 -21.65 2.69 -20.06
C GLU A 125 -22.22 2.33 -18.68
N ASP A 126 -22.77 1.13 -18.59
CA ASP A 126 -23.27 0.43 -17.41
C ASP A 126 -22.23 -0.50 -16.78
N GLU A 127 -21.03 -0.64 -17.37
CA GLU A 127 -19.94 -1.43 -16.78
C GLU A 127 -18.86 -0.54 -16.16
N ILE A 128 -18.48 0.56 -16.83
CA ILE A 128 -17.39 1.44 -16.41
C ILE A 128 -17.76 2.91 -16.52
N SER A 129 -17.38 3.66 -15.49
CA SER A 129 -17.55 5.11 -15.50
C SER A 129 -16.68 5.78 -16.56
N CYS A 130 -17.24 6.79 -17.20
CA CYS A 130 -16.52 7.62 -18.16
C CYS A 130 -15.25 8.25 -17.59
N TYR A 131 -15.27 8.65 -16.31
CA TYR A 131 -14.13 9.27 -15.66
C TYR A 131 -13.03 8.26 -15.29
N ALA A 132 -13.29 6.94 -15.35
CA ALA A 132 -12.21 5.96 -15.32
C ALA A 132 -11.21 6.21 -16.47
N CYS A 133 -11.72 6.38 -17.69
CA CYS A 133 -10.89 6.63 -18.87
C CYS A 133 -10.38 8.07 -18.93
N HIS A 134 -11.17 9.07 -18.54
CA HIS A 134 -10.85 10.48 -18.83
C HIS A 134 -10.09 11.22 -17.72
N SER A 135 -9.60 10.49 -16.71
CA SER A 135 -8.85 11.08 -15.60
C SER A 135 -7.36 11.04 -15.85
N SER A 136 -6.66 12.17 -15.67
CA SER A 136 -5.21 12.20 -15.81
C SER A 136 -4.50 11.56 -14.61
N TRP A 137 -4.97 11.88 -13.40
CA TRP A 137 -4.47 11.38 -12.12
C TRP A 137 -5.57 11.43 -11.06
N VAL A 138 -5.43 10.68 -9.97
CA VAL A 138 -6.36 10.67 -8.85
C VAL A 138 -5.61 11.15 -7.60
N THR A 139 -6.15 12.15 -6.89
CA THR A 139 -5.62 12.50 -5.56
C THR A 139 -5.74 11.27 -4.67
N SER A 140 -4.67 10.87 -4.00
CA SER A 140 -4.72 9.82 -2.97
C SER A 140 -4.12 10.34 -1.67
N CYS A 141 -4.74 9.98 -0.56
CA CYS A 141 -4.24 10.26 0.78
C CYS A 141 -3.77 8.94 1.37
N ALA A 142 -2.45 8.69 1.39
CA ALA A 142 -1.87 7.49 1.97
C ALA A 142 -1.78 7.56 3.51
N GLY A 143 -2.37 8.60 4.13
CA GLY A 143 -2.59 8.64 5.56
C GLY A 143 -2.39 10.00 6.21
N CYS A 144 -2.91 10.11 7.43
CA CYS A 144 -2.70 11.22 8.34
C CYS A 144 -2.07 10.67 9.60
N HIS A 145 -0.96 11.27 10.02
CA HIS A 145 -0.49 11.10 11.38
C HIS A 145 -1.29 12.07 12.26
N LEU A 146 -1.95 11.54 13.29
CA LEU A 146 -2.69 12.32 14.27
C LEU A 146 -1.98 12.22 15.62
N PRO A 147 -1.03 13.13 15.92
CA PRO A 147 -0.46 13.22 17.25
C PRO A 147 -1.41 14.00 18.17
N ILE A 148 -1.86 13.33 19.23
CA ILE A 148 -2.76 13.83 20.26
C ILE A 148 -1.92 14.25 21.48
N GLN A 149 -2.16 15.44 22.01
CA GLN A 149 -1.48 15.94 23.21
C GLN A 149 -2.48 16.30 24.30
N ALA A 150 -2.43 15.59 25.43
CA ALA A 150 -3.38 15.73 26.54
C ALA A 150 -3.21 16.98 27.43
N ASN A 151 -2.14 17.76 27.22
CA ASN A 151 -1.90 19.02 27.93
C ASN A 151 -2.12 20.27 27.07
N ALA A 152 -2.48 20.10 25.79
CA ALA A 152 -2.72 21.21 24.89
C ALA A 152 -4.21 21.55 24.91
N LYS A 153 -4.52 22.75 25.41
CA LYS A 153 -5.89 23.26 25.50
C LYS A 153 -6.28 23.90 24.16
N THR A 154 -7.43 23.51 23.63
CA THR A 154 -8.02 24.09 22.41
C THR A 154 -9.50 24.36 22.63
N ASP A 155 -10.02 25.40 21.98
CA ASP A 155 -11.46 25.56 21.84
C ASP A 155 -12.02 24.38 21.05
N ARG A 156 -13.17 23.86 21.48
CA ARG A 156 -13.92 22.85 20.75
C ARG A 156 -14.65 23.56 19.61
N HIS A 157 -14.37 23.17 18.38
CA HIS A 157 -15.12 23.64 17.21
C HIS A 157 -16.40 22.82 16.95
N HIS A 158 -16.98 22.22 18.00
CA HIS A 158 -18.26 21.51 17.98
C HIS A 158 -19.38 22.42 18.50
N PHE A 159 -20.64 22.10 18.18
CA PHE A 159 -21.81 22.89 18.57
C PHE A 159 -21.96 23.12 20.08
N GLU A 160 -21.38 22.24 20.90
CA GLU A 160 -21.42 22.29 22.36
C GLU A 160 -20.53 23.41 22.96
N GLY A 161 -19.59 23.96 22.17
CA GLY A 161 -18.61 24.93 22.64
C GLY A 161 -17.67 24.39 23.73
N GLY A 162 -16.98 25.28 24.43
CA GLY A 162 -16.06 24.94 25.52
C GLY A 162 -14.66 24.54 25.05
N GLU A 163 -13.84 24.07 25.98
CA GLU A 163 -12.44 23.72 25.74
C GLU A 163 -12.20 22.20 25.86
N SER A 164 -11.24 21.69 25.09
CA SER A 164 -10.70 20.33 25.22
C SER A 164 -9.23 20.42 25.59
N ARG A 165 -8.74 19.50 26.44
CA ARG A 165 -7.32 19.34 26.74
C ARG A 165 -6.63 18.28 25.88
N ASN A 166 -7.34 17.68 24.92
CA ASN A 166 -6.81 16.69 23.99
C ASN A 166 -6.75 17.30 22.59
N PHE A 167 -5.74 18.12 22.33
CA PHE A 167 -5.55 18.68 21.00
C PHE A 167 -4.96 17.62 20.07
N ALA A 168 -5.65 17.34 18.97
CA ALA A 168 -5.14 16.53 17.88
C ALA A 168 -4.74 17.47 16.75
N THR A 169 -3.45 17.52 16.42
CA THR A 169 -3.04 18.19 15.18
C THR A 169 -3.34 17.27 14.00
N TYR A 170 -3.78 17.88 12.91
CA TYR A 170 -4.06 17.16 11.68
C TYR A 170 -2.92 17.43 10.68
N ASN A 171 -2.01 16.47 10.50
CA ASN A 171 -0.97 16.56 9.48
C ASN A 171 -1.28 15.60 8.32
N PRO A 172 -1.95 16.08 7.25
CA PRO A 172 -2.27 15.23 6.12
C PRO A 172 -1.03 14.97 5.27
N GLN A 173 -0.55 13.72 5.26
CA GLN A 173 0.53 13.31 4.35
C GLN A 173 -0.06 13.00 2.97
N VAL A 174 -0.33 14.07 2.21
CA VAL A 174 -0.82 13.95 0.83
C VAL A 174 0.36 13.90 -0.12
N ALA A 175 0.69 12.71 -0.61
CA ALA A 175 1.58 12.58 -1.75
C ALA A 175 0.79 12.90 -3.04
N ARG A 176 1.19 13.96 -3.75
CA ARG A 176 0.72 14.17 -5.13
C ARG A 176 1.55 13.31 -6.06
N ASP A 177 1.17 12.05 -6.14
CA ASP A 177 1.84 11.05 -6.95
C ASP A 177 0.94 10.58 -8.11
N GLN A 178 1.52 9.97 -9.14
CA GLN A 178 0.75 9.33 -10.20
C GLN A 178 0.13 8.05 -9.64
N ILE A 179 -1.05 8.20 -9.03
CA ILE A 179 -1.85 7.09 -8.53
C ILE A 179 -3.10 6.94 -9.41
N PHE A 180 -3.30 5.72 -9.88
CA PHE A 180 -4.51 5.29 -10.55
C PHE A 180 -4.88 3.89 -10.05
N GLN A 181 -6.05 3.79 -9.42
CA GLN A 181 -6.59 2.60 -8.80
C GLN A 181 -8.02 2.43 -9.30
N LEU A 182 -8.44 1.20 -9.55
CA LEU A 182 -9.79 0.87 -9.98
C LEU A 182 -10.45 -0.06 -8.96
N GLY A 183 -11.76 0.07 -8.85
CA GLY A 183 -12.58 -0.86 -8.08
C GLY A 183 -14.04 -0.68 -8.45
N VAL A 184 -14.92 -1.24 -7.63
CA VAL A 184 -16.36 -1.26 -7.85
C VAL A 184 -17.03 -0.18 -7.01
N HIS A 185 -17.91 0.61 -7.63
CA HIS A 185 -18.74 1.56 -6.93
C HIS A 185 -19.89 0.83 -6.22
N GLY A 186 -20.35 1.34 -5.08
CA GLY A 186 -21.50 0.79 -4.37
C GLY A 186 -22.77 0.69 -5.22
N GLU A 187 -23.62 -0.29 -4.89
CA GLU A 187 -24.84 -0.65 -5.64
C GLU A 187 -25.77 0.52 -5.89
N ALA A 188 -25.83 1.44 -4.93
CA ALA A 188 -26.61 2.67 -5.06
C ALA A 188 -26.22 3.46 -6.33
N LYS A 189 -24.99 3.31 -6.83
CA LYS A 189 -24.46 3.94 -8.04
C LYS A 189 -24.15 2.92 -9.15
N ASP A 190 -25.01 1.91 -9.25
CA ASP A 190 -25.07 0.92 -10.33
C ASP A 190 -23.93 -0.13 -10.31
N GLY A 191 -23.10 -0.21 -9.26
CA GLY A 191 -22.09 -1.29 -9.20
C GLY A 191 -20.95 -1.19 -10.21
N ILE A 192 -20.75 -0.02 -10.84
CA ILE A 192 -19.84 0.11 -12.00
C ILE A 192 -18.37 0.29 -11.60
N ILE A 193 -17.47 0.03 -12.55
CA ILE A 193 -16.03 0.25 -12.41
C ILE A 193 -15.73 1.74 -12.36
N VAL A 194 -14.98 2.15 -11.34
CA VAL A 194 -14.64 3.55 -11.07
C VAL A 194 -13.20 3.69 -10.57
N PRO A 195 -12.57 4.85 -10.78
CA PRO A 195 -11.42 5.25 -10.00
C PRO A 195 -11.72 5.17 -8.51
N VAL A 196 -10.85 4.47 -7.81
CA VAL A 196 -10.79 4.42 -6.36
C VAL A 196 -9.56 5.20 -5.93
N ARG A 197 -9.55 5.68 -4.69
CA ARG A 197 -8.35 6.23 -4.06
C ARG A 197 -8.26 5.75 -2.63
N SER A 198 -7.04 5.68 -2.11
CA SER A 198 -6.83 5.79 -0.66
C SER A 198 -7.40 7.14 -0.20
N SER A 199 -8.42 7.10 0.65
CA SER A 199 -9.20 8.26 1.08
C SER A 199 -8.90 8.70 2.51
N SER A 200 -8.27 7.83 3.30
CA SER A 200 -7.67 8.14 4.60
C SER A 200 -6.91 6.91 5.09
N ALA A 201 -5.87 7.11 5.88
CA ALA A 201 -5.25 6.05 6.65
C ALA A 201 -4.79 6.64 7.98
N LEU A 202 -5.32 6.14 9.09
CA LEU A 202 -5.08 6.74 10.39
C LEU A 202 -3.87 6.07 11.06
N LEU A 203 -2.90 6.89 11.44
CA LEU A 203 -1.82 6.50 12.35
C LEU A 203 -1.90 7.40 13.57
N LEU A 204 -2.17 6.81 14.72
CA LEU A 204 -2.47 7.54 15.95
C LEU A 204 -1.25 7.53 16.86
N SER A 205 -0.86 8.72 17.31
CA SER A 205 0.07 8.86 18.44
C SER A 205 -0.60 9.63 19.54
N SER A 206 -0.27 9.34 20.79
CA SER A 206 -0.78 10.11 21.93
C SER A 206 0.29 10.32 22.97
N THR A 207 0.31 11.52 23.52
CA THR A 207 1.12 11.92 24.67
C THR A 207 0.20 12.28 25.84
N ASP A 208 0.38 11.61 26.97
CA ASP A 208 -0.41 11.87 28.18
C ASP A 208 0.06 13.13 28.93
N SER A 209 -0.61 13.45 30.05
CA SER A 209 -0.30 14.64 30.87
C SER A 209 1.08 14.59 31.52
N ASN A 210 1.66 13.40 31.66
CA ASN A 210 3.00 13.18 32.22
C ASN A 210 4.09 13.18 31.14
N ARG A 211 3.72 13.54 29.90
CA ARG A 211 4.61 13.50 28.72
C ARG A 211 5.11 12.09 28.39
N ASN A 212 4.33 11.06 28.73
CA ASN A 212 4.54 9.70 28.24
C ASN A 212 3.93 9.57 26.85
N ARG A 213 4.68 8.96 25.93
CA ARG A 213 4.14 8.56 24.62
C ARG A 213 3.48 7.20 24.79
N ILE A 214 2.15 7.20 24.92
CA ILE A 214 1.35 6.02 25.25
C ILE A 214 0.96 5.21 24.01
N TYR A 215 0.86 5.87 22.84
CA TYR A 215 0.71 5.24 21.54
C TYR A 215 1.65 5.92 20.55
N VAL A 216 2.33 5.13 19.73
CA VAL A 216 3.20 5.62 18.66
C VAL A 216 2.74 5.01 17.35
N GLN A 217 2.10 5.84 16.53
CA GLN A 217 1.71 5.53 15.14
C GLN A 217 0.98 4.20 15.00
N GLN A 218 0.04 3.97 15.90
CA GLN A 218 -0.78 2.78 15.94
C GLN A 218 -1.92 2.88 14.93
N GLN A 219 -2.24 1.76 14.30
CA GLN A 219 -3.34 1.65 13.36
C GLN A 219 -4.62 1.24 14.10
N PRO A 220 -5.76 1.90 13.85
CA PRO A 220 -7.05 1.34 14.24
C PRO A 220 -7.49 0.23 13.26
N SER A 221 -8.51 -0.53 13.64
CA SER A 221 -9.28 -1.41 12.76
C SER A 221 -10.73 -0.93 12.66
N SER A 222 -11.41 -1.25 11.56
CA SER A 222 -12.83 -0.93 11.41
C SER A 222 -13.69 -1.78 12.35
N SER A 223 -14.94 -1.36 12.59
CA SER A 223 -15.89 -2.16 13.37
C SER A 223 -16.16 -3.53 12.75
N ALA A 224 -16.12 -3.63 11.42
CA ALA A 224 -16.25 -4.87 10.65
C ALA A 224 -14.92 -5.65 10.53
N GLY A 225 -13.84 -5.18 11.14
CA GLY A 225 -12.56 -5.87 11.23
C GLY A 225 -11.58 -5.67 10.07
N TYR A 226 -11.89 -4.80 9.10
CA TYR A 226 -10.94 -4.44 8.05
C TYR A 226 -9.89 -3.44 8.54
N SER A 227 -8.81 -3.34 7.77
CA SER A 227 -7.80 -2.31 7.95
C SER A 227 -8.37 -0.89 7.83
N ALA A 228 -7.83 0.02 8.63
CA ALA A 228 -8.11 1.45 8.57
C ALA A 228 -7.39 2.20 7.43
N GLN A 229 -6.64 1.51 6.56
CA GLN A 229 -6.18 2.05 5.27
C GLN A 229 -7.38 2.21 4.32
N ALA A 230 -8.24 3.20 4.56
CA ALA A 230 -9.55 3.31 3.93
C ALA A 230 -9.48 3.75 2.46
N PHE A 231 -10.23 3.07 1.60
CA PHE A 231 -10.40 3.41 0.20
C PHE A 231 -11.81 3.95 -0.06
N ALA A 232 -11.98 4.71 -1.13
CA ALA A 232 -13.31 5.09 -1.61
C ALA A 232 -13.35 5.30 -3.12
N PRO A 233 -14.47 4.95 -3.77
CA PRO A 233 -14.81 5.49 -5.08
C PRO A 233 -14.64 7.01 -5.12
N HIS A 234 -13.97 7.50 -6.14
CA HIS A 234 -13.62 8.90 -6.24
C HIS A 234 -13.89 9.44 -7.63
N PHE A 235 -14.59 10.56 -7.69
CA PHE A 235 -14.67 11.38 -8.89
C PHE A 235 -13.52 12.40 -8.87
N PRO A 236 -12.50 12.24 -9.72
CA PRO A 236 -11.33 13.09 -9.67
C PRO A 236 -11.57 14.44 -10.34
N HIS A 237 -10.89 15.47 -9.85
CA HIS A 237 -10.93 16.83 -10.42
C HIS A 237 -10.13 16.98 -11.73
N THR A 238 -9.72 15.87 -12.33
CA THR A 238 -8.77 15.80 -13.44
C THR A 238 -9.39 15.32 -14.74
N VAL A 239 -10.71 15.18 -14.78
CA VAL A 239 -11.44 14.77 -15.98
C VAL A 239 -11.31 15.84 -17.06
N ARG A 240 -10.71 15.47 -18.20
CA ARG A 240 -10.41 16.37 -19.32
C ARG A 240 -10.75 15.71 -20.66
N THR A 241 -11.01 16.51 -21.69
CA THR A 241 -11.36 16.00 -23.04
C THR A 241 -10.16 15.72 -23.94
N THR A 242 -8.95 16.04 -23.48
CA THR A 242 -7.70 15.92 -24.24
C THR A 242 -6.78 14.84 -23.71
N GLU A 243 -6.92 14.48 -22.43
CA GLU A 243 -6.14 13.46 -21.75
C GLU A 243 -7.08 12.27 -21.50
N THR A 244 -6.71 11.09 -21.98
CA THR A 244 -7.40 9.84 -21.69
C THR A 244 -6.37 8.80 -21.29
N LYS A 245 -6.71 8.01 -20.28
CA LYS A 245 -6.07 6.73 -20.02
C LYS A 245 -6.08 5.93 -21.31
N GLN A 246 -4.96 5.27 -21.56
CA GLN A 246 -4.76 4.34 -22.63
C GLN A 246 -5.06 2.91 -22.16
N CYS A 247 -5.02 1.95 -23.07
CA CYS A 247 -5.34 0.56 -22.77
C CYS A 247 -4.33 -0.01 -21.76
N SER A 248 -3.04 0.32 -21.94
CA SER A 248 -1.94 -0.08 -21.03
C SER A 248 -2.05 0.47 -19.60
N ASN A 249 -2.96 1.42 -19.33
CA ASN A 249 -3.20 1.90 -17.98
C ASN A 249 -4.14 1.01 -17.17
N CYS A 250 -4.86 0.09 -17.83
CA CYS A 250 -5.82 -0.82 -17.19
C CYS A 250 -5.56 -2.30 -17.51
N HIS A 251 -4.78 -2.58 -18.55
CA HIS A 251 -4.45 -3.93 -19.03
C HIS A 251 -2.94 -4.07 -19.20
N VAL A 252 -2.43 -5.30 -19.22
CA VAL A 252 -1.00 -5.56 -19.44
C VAL A 252 -0.59 -5.06 -20.82
N ALA A 253 0.48 -4.27 -20.90
CA ALA A 253 0.97 -3.72 -22.16
C ALA A 253 1.69 -4.81 -22.98
N ASP A 254 1.62 -4.73 -24.32
CA ASP A 254 2.41 -5.57 -25.24
C ASP A 254 3.92 -5.44 -24.98
N ALA A 255 4.37 -4.24 -24.57
CA ALA A 255 5.76 -3.96 -24.20
C ALA A 255 6.18 -4.58 -22.85
N LYS A 256 5.22 -5.09 -22.07
CA LYS A 256 5.42 -5.71 -20.74
C LYS A 256 6.18 -4.82 -19.75
N ASP A 257 6.00 -3.51 -19.86
CA ASP A 257 6.67 -2.46 -19.08
C ASP A 257 5.76 -1.84 -17.99
N ASN A 258 4.58 -2.43 -17.74
CA ASN A 258 3.56 -1.85 -16.87
C ASN A 258 3.17 -2.73 -15.67
N ASN A 259 4.04 -3.65 -15.24
CA ASN A 259 3.74 -4.56 -14.12
C ASN A 259 3.38 -3.83 -12.82
N ALA A 260 4.19 -2.83 -12.44
CA ALA A 260 3.95 -2.01 -11.26
C ALA A 260 2.68 -1.15 -11.38
N LEU A 261 2.38 -0.66 -12.59
CA LEU A 261 1.14 0.09 -12.87
C LEU A 261 -0.09 -0.81 -12.71
N MET A 262 -0.02 -2.06 -13.15
CA MET A 262 -1.09 -3.05 -12.95
C MET A 262 -1.26 -3.39 -11.47
N ALA A 263 -0.17 -3.59 -10.72
CA ALA A 263 -0.22 -3.79 -9.27
C ALA A 263 -0.94 -2.63 -8.56
N GLN A 264 -0.64 -1.39 -8.95
CA GLN A 264 -1.34 -0.21 -8.43
C GLN A 264 -2.81 -0.18 -8.86
N THR A 265 -3.09 -0.42 -10.14
CA THR A 265 -4.45 -0.35 -10.71
C THR A 265 -5.39 -1.33 -10.03
N LEU A 266 -4.89 -2.52 -9.69
CA LEU A 266 -5.61 -3.58 -8.98
C LEU A 266 -5.63 -3.39 -7.45
N ILE A 267 -4.97 -2.36 -6.91
CA ILE A 267 -4.88 -2.09 -5.46
C ILE A 267 -4.18 -3.22 -4.68
N LEU A 268 -3.24 -3.92 -5.32
CA LEU A 268 -2.38 -4.94 -4.70
C LEU A 268 -1.23 -4.33 -3.88
N GLY A 269 -1.03 -3.02 -4.01
CA GLY A 269 0.08 -2.27 -3.42
C GLY A 269 1.34 -2.30 -4.28
N THR A 270 2.11 -1.21 -4.22
CA THR A 270 3.38 -1.07 -4.97
C THR A 270 4.59 -0.93 -4.06
N ASN A 271 4.39 -0.98 -2.75
CA ASN A 271 5.37 -0.72 -1.70
C ASN A 271 6.03 0.66 -1.75
N PHE A 272 5.51 1.58 -2.57
CA PHE A 272 6.09 2.92 -2.70
C PHE A 272 5.73 3.80 -1.51
N VAL A 273 4.44 3.86 -1.21
CA VAL A 273 3.93 4.68 -0.12
C VAL A 273 3.95 3.95 1.22
N ASN A 274 4.59 2.78 1.33
CA ASN A 274 4.69 2.08 2.60
C ASN A 274 5.38 2.95 3.65
N PHE A 275 5.14 2.67 4.93
CA PHE A 275 5.52 3.56 6.01
C PHE A 275 6.39 2.85 7.07
N VAL A 276 7.58 3.40 7.30
CA VAL A 276 8.36 3.16 8.52
C VAL A 276 8.11 4.35 9.44
N GLY A 277 7.60 4.07 10.64
CA GLY A 277 7.29 5.09 11.62
C GLY A 277 8.51 5.59 12.38
N PHE A 278 8.25 6.04 13.60
CA PHE A 278 9.22 6.60 14.53
C PHE A 278 10.40 5.66 14.79
N ASN A 279 10.10 4.35 14.88
CA ASN A 279 11.11 3.30 15.06
C ASN A 279 11.18 2.39 13.84
N ALA A 280 12.40 2.10 13.40
CA ALA A 280 12.69 0.91 12.60
C ALA A 280 12.97 -0.26 13.56
N PHE A 281 12.29 -1.39 13.35
CA PHE A 281 12.52 -2.62 14.12
C PHE A 281 13.53 -3.50 13.39
N VAL A 282 14.61 -3.84 14.08
CA VAL A 282 15.75 -4.59 13.54
C VAL A 282 15.96 -5.87 14.33
N GLY A 283 16.04 -6.98 13.63
CA GLY A 283 16.47 -8.26 14.18
C GLY A 283 17.99 -8.43 14.03
N SER A 284 18.65 -8.95 15.06
CA SER A 284 20.08 -9.27 15.05
C SER A 284 20.34 -10.70 15.53
N GLU A 285 21.61 -11.11 15.56
CA GLU A 285 22.00 -12.45 16.02
C GLU A 285 21.55 -12.79 17.45
N GLU A 286 21.39 -11.77 18.30
CA GLU A 286 21.09 -11.94 19.72
C GLU A 286 19.97 -11.04 20.25
N HIS A 287 19.50 -10.07 19.47
CA HIS A 287 18.55 -9.06 19.95
C HIS A 287 17.46 -8.74 18.93
N VAL A 288 16.32 -8.26 19.43
CA VAL A 288 15.38 -7.42 18.69
C VAL A 288 15.56 -5.99 19.17
N SER A 289 15.66 -5.04 18.25
CA SER A 289 15.93 -3.63 18.56
C SER A 289 14.91 -2.71 17.91
N ALA A 290 14.44 -1.71 18.66
CA ALA A 290 13.74 -0.55 18.13
C ALA A 290 14.73 0.61 18.02
N VAL A 291 15.02 1.06 16.80
CA VAL A 291 15.92 2.19 16.52
C VAL A 291 15.09 3.38 16.07
N GLN A 292 15.22 4.51 16.75
CA GLN A 292 14.57 5.74 16.32
C GLN A 292 15.17 6.23 15.00
N VAL A 293 14.32 6.44 14.00
CA VAL A 293 14.75 6.87 12.66
C VAL A 293 14.12 8.20 12.22
N THR A 294 13.13 8.71 12.95
CA THR A 294 12.52 10.01 12.69
C THR A 294 12.55 10.90 13.92
N GLU A 295 12.32 12.19 13.70
CA GLU A 295 11.91 13.09 14.77
C GLU A 295 10.55 12.70 15.34
N TRP A 296 10.24 13.18 16.54
CA TRP A 296 8.91 13.03 17.12
C TRP A 296 7.94 14.12 16.66
N ASP A 297 8.44 15.36 16.57
CA ASP A 297 7.63 16.52 16.25
C ASP A 297 7.26 16.55 14.76
N GLU A 298 6.23 17.34 14.44
CA GLU A 298 5.74 17.50 13.07
C GLU A 298 6.34 18.74 12.40
N PRO A 299 6.71 18.68 11.10
CA PRO A 299 6.58 17.54 10.20
C PRO A 299 7.58 16.43 10.53
N GLN A 300 7.09 15.19 10.69
CA GLN A 300 7.92 14.07 11.15
C GLN A 300 9.02 13.68 10.15
N ALA A 301 10.20 14.28 10.30
CA ALA A 301 11.31 14.13 9.36
C ALA A 301 12.17 12.91 9.71
N VAL A 302 12.62 12.17 8.70
CA VAL A 302 13.66 11.14 8.87
C VAL A 302 14.96 11.82 9.26
N ILE A 303 15.65 11.32 10.28
CA ILE A 303 16.89 11.92 10.80
C ILE A 303 17.98 11.83 9.72
N GLY A 304 18.64 12.95 9.45
CA GLY A 304 19.62 13.16 8.38
C GLY A 304 19.02 13.50 7.01
N SER A 305 17.70 13.53 6.87
CA SER A 305 17.06 13.74 5.56
C SER A 305 17.06 15.20 5.09
N TYR A 306 16.78 15.38 3.80
CA TYR A 306 16.50 16.68 3.19
C TYR A 306 15.43 17.45 3.98
N LEU A 307 14.34 16.78 4.38
CA LEU A 307 13.26 17.44 5.13
C LEU A 307 13.74 17.89 6.51
N GLN A 308 14.51 17.07 7.23
CA GLN A 308 15.03 17.43 8.54
C GLN A 308 15.94 18.67 8.46
N ARG A 309 16.81 18.74 7.45
CA ARG A 309 17.67 19.92 7.22
C ARG A 309 16.90 21.24 7.14
N HIS A 310 15.69 21.20 6.60
CA HIS A 310 14.86 22.41 6.42
C HIS A 310 13.86 22.63 7.56
N ALA A 311 13.30 21.57 8.13
CA ALA A 311 12.32 21.65 9.22
C ALA A 311 12.98 21.83 10.60
N TYR A 312 14.17 21.25 10.80
CA TYR A 312 14.93 21.22 12.05
C TYR A 312 16.43 21.47 11.80
N PRO A 313 16.81 22.68 11.33
CA PRO A 313 18.20 22.97 10.93
C PRO A 313 19.22 22.80 12.06
N ASP A 314 18.82 23.01 13.31
CA ASP A 314 19.69 22.86 14.49
C ASP A 314 19.97 21.38 14.77
N TRP A 315 18.91 20.56 14.84
CA TRP A 315 19.04 19.11 15.06
C TRP A 315 19.71 18.40 13.88
N TYR A 316 19.56 18.91 12.67
CA TYR A 316 20.30 18.43 11.51
C TYR A 316 21.80 18.71 11.64
N ARG A 317 22.19 19.91 12.12
CA ARG A 317 23.61 20.22 12.39
C ARG A 317 24.17 19.33 13.48
N GLU A 318 23.43 19.16 14.58
CA GLU A 318 23.81 18.20 15.63
C GLU A 318 23.97 16.78 15.07
N HIS A 319 23.08 16.32 14.19
CA HIS A 319 23.21 15.02 13.54
C HIS A 319 24.50 14.89 12.72
N LEU A 320 24.91 15.95 12.02
CA LEU A 320 26.19 15.98 11.31
C LEU A 320 27.39 15.94 12.26
N ASP A 321 27.34 16.66 13.39
CA ASP A 321 28.44 16.74 14.36
C ASP A 321 28.78 15.39 15.02
N ARG A 322 27.82 14.46 15.03
CA ARG A 322 27.98 13.06 15.49
C ARG A 322 28.11 12.06 14.33
N ASP A 323 28.72 12.50 13.23
CA ASP A 323 28.98 11.71 12.02
C ASP A 323 27.74 10.95 11.53
N ARG A 324 26.56 11.56 11.63
CA ARG A 324 25.28 10.99 11.20
C ARG A 324 24.85 9.72 11.95
N GLU A 325 25.34 9.50 13.16
CA GLU A 325 24.87 8.40 14.00
C GLU A 325 23.47 8.69 14.58
N LEU A 326 22.54 7.73 14.48
CA LEU A 326 21.19 7.78 15.06
C LEU A 326 21.24 7.61 16.58
N THR A 327 21.66 8.66 17.26
CA THR A 327 21.51 8.82 18.71
C THR A 327 20.45 9.87 19.08
N THR A 328 19.98 9.92 20.32
CA THR A 328 19.21 11.09 20.80
C THR A 328 20.10 12.01 21.64
N PRO A 329 19.90 13.34 21.58
CA PRO A 329 20.27 14.21 22.70
C PRO A 329 19.47 13.78 23.94
N THR A 330 20.08 13.86 25.12
CA THR A 330 19.35 13.68 26.38
C THR A 330 18.26 14.76 26.46
N PRO A 331 16.97 14.43 26.65
CA PRO A 331 15.93 15.46 26.74
C PRO A 331 16.14 16.33 27.99
N GLY A 332 16.58 17.58 27.82
CA GLY A 332 16.74 18.55 28.91
C GLY A 332 17.75 19.67 28.68
N ASP A 333 18.79 19.45 27.88
CA ASP A 333 19.93 20.37 27.80
C ASP A 333 20.06 21.01 26.42
N LEU A 334 19.19 21.98 26.11
CA LEU A 334 19.26 22.77 24.86
C LEU A 334 20.22 23.97 24.93
N ASP A 335 21.02 24.11 25.99
CA ASP A 335 21.96 25.24 26.15
C ASP A 335 23.40 24.79 26.52
N ALA A 336 23.73 23.51 26.42
CA ALA A 336 25.05 23.02 26.78
C ALA A 336 26.00 22.95 25.58
N ASP A 337 27.22 23.44 25.78
CA ASP A 337 28.32 23.40 24.80
C ASP A 337 28.50 21.97 24.24
N PRO A 338 28.50 21.78 22.89
CA PRO A 338 28.75 20.49 22.24
C PRO A 338 30.02 19.78 22.74
N GLY A 339 31.07 20.53 23.08
CA GLY A 339 32.32 19.96 23.63
C GLY A 339 32.15 19.38 25.04
N TRP A 340 31.31 20.02 25.86
CA TRP A 340 30.95 19.50 27.18
C TRP A 340 30.05 18.27 27.08
N ILE A 341 29.06 18.26 26.19
CA ILE A 341 28.19 17.09 25.94
C ILE A 341 29.02 15.89 25.46
N ALA A 342 30.00 16.11 24.57
CA ALA A 342 30.90 15.06 24.10
C ALA A 342 31.76 14.47 25.25
N SER A 343 32.30 15.33 26.12
CA SER A 343 33.05 14.92 27.31
C SER A 343 32.18 14.16 28.31
N LEU A 344 30.96 14.65 28.57
CA LEU A 344 29.99 14.01 29.45
C LEU A 344 29.52 12.66 28.90
N ARG A 345 29.33 12.53 27.58
CA ARG A 345 29.05 11.24 26.93
C ARG A 345 30.20 10.25 27.11
N GLY A 346 31.44 10.67 26.88
CA GLY A 346 32.62 9.82 27.10
C GLY A 346 32.71 9.34 28.55
N PHE A 347 32.46 10.23 29.51
CA PHE A 347 32.41 9.90 30.93
C PHE A 347 31.26 8.94 31.28
N LEU A 348 30.02 9.25 30.87
CA LEU A 348 28.84 8.45 31.21
C LEU A 348 28.83 7.09 30.50
N GLN A 349 29.27 6.99 29.24
CA GLN A 349 29.43 5.71 28.53
C GLN A 349 30.46 4.79 29.20
N SER A 350 31.46 5.35 29.91
CA SER A 350 32.45 4.58 30.68
C SER A 350 31.95 4.10 32.06
N THR A 351 30.73 4.49 32.46
CA THR A 351 30.13 4.14 33.75
C THR A 351 28.87 3.30 33.59
N PHE A 352 28.44 2.61 34.66
CA PHE A 352 27.15 1.89 34.70
C PHE A 352 25.94 2.77 34.35
N ALA A 353 26.04 4.10 34.51
CA ALA A 353 24.99 5.06 34.20
C ALA A 353 24.75 5.25 32.69
N GLY A 354 25.73 4.98 31.82
CA GLY A 354 25.58 5.09 30.36
C GLY A 354 24.53 4.15 29.77
N ARG A 355 24.27 3.00 30.42
CA ARG A 355 23.19 2.07 30.06
C ARG A 355 21.79 2.56 30.47
N ALA A 356 21.69 3.55 31.35
CA ALA A 356 20.42 4.06 31.86
C ALA A 356 19.84 5.22 31.02
N ILE A 357 20.60 5.77 30.08
CA ILE A 357 20.18 6.90 29.25
C ILE A 357 19.68 6.37 27.91
N TYR A 358 18.44 6.70 27.55
CA TYR A 358 17.92 6.42 26.22
C TYR A 358 18.72 7.19 25.19
N ASP A 359 19.35 6.46 24.28
CA ASP A 359 20.23 7.01 23.26
C ASP A 359 19.63 6.85 21.86
N GLY A 360 18.32 6.64 21.72
CA GLY A 360 17.67 6.40 20.43
C GLY A 360 17.55 4.94 20.04
N THR A 361 17.97 4.00 20.90
CA THR A 361 17.79 2.56 20.66
C THR A 361 17.34 1.83 21.91
N TYR A 362 16.38 0.91 21.76
CA TYR A 362 16.03 -0.06 22.78
C TYR A 362 16.23 -1.47 22.23
N GLY A 363 17.10 -2.25 22.87
CA GLY A 363 17.33 -3.66 22.56
C GLY A 363 16.68 -4.58 23.60
N HIS A 364 16.20 -5.73 23.15
CA HIS A 364 15.75 -6.82 24.00
C HIS A 364 16.41 -8.12 23.55
N ASN A 365 16.97 -8.88 24.50
CA ASN A 365 17.64 -10.16 24.21
C ASN A 365 16.65 -11.17 23.61
N SER A 366 17.03 -11.80 22.51
CA SER A 366 16.21 -12.76 21.76
C SER A 366 17.04 -14.00 21.41
N GLY A 367 16.55 -14.82 20.49
CA GLY A 367 17.44 -15.68 19.69
C GLY A 367 17.94 -14.93 18.45
N THR A 368 18.51 -15.67 17.51
CA THR A 368 18.85 -15.16 16.19
C THR A 368 17.58 -14.77 15.44
N VAL A 369 17.43 -13.48 15.17
CA VAL A 369 16.25 -12.94 14.48
C VAL A 369 16.50 -12.88 12.98
N GLY A 370 16.14 -13.97 12.29
CA GLY A 370 16.27 -14.07 10.83
C GLY A 370 15.22 -13.28 10.06
N CYS A 371 14.07 -13.00 10.68
CA CYS A 371 12.97 -12.24 10.08
C CYS A 371 11.93 -11.87 11.15
N LEU A 372 11.31 -10.70 10.99
CA LEU A 372 10.34 -10.11 11.91
C LEU A 372 9.31 -9.26 11.16
N GLN A 373 8.10 -9.13 11.70
CA GLN A 373 7.04 -8.29 11.14
C GLN A 373 6.20 -7.62 12.21
N LEU A 374 6.03 -6.30 12.12
CA LEU A 374 5.14 -5.51 12.97
C LEU A 374 3.71 -5.51 12.40
N ARG A 375 2.71 -5.79 13.24
CA ARG A 375 1.29 -5.55 12.94
C ARG A 375 0.62 -4.96 14.18
N GLY A 376 0.17 -3.70 14.07
CA GLY A 376 -0.38 -2.97 15.21
C GLY A 376 0.66 -2.77 16.31
N GLU A 377 0.32 -3.19 17.53
CA GLU A 377 1.19 -3.08 18.71
C GLU A 377 2.16 -4.26 18.87
N TYR A 378 2.00 -5.30 18.06
CA TYR A 378 2.71 -6.56 18.21
C TYR A 378 3.75 -6.79 17.11
N LEU A 379 4.96 -7.15 17.55
CA LEU A 379 6.08 -7.51 16.70
C LEU A 379 6.27 -9.04 16.72
N TYR A 380 6.01 -9.68 15.60
CA TYR A 380 6.17 -11.12 15.41
C TYR A 380 7.62 -11.40 15.01
N VAL A 381 8.29 -12.34 15.69
CA VAL A 381 9.73 -12.55 15.57
C VAL A 381 10.05 -14.05 15.48
N ALA A 382 10.77 -14.44 14.43
CA ALA A 382 11.35 -15.78 14.31
C ALA A 382 12.76 -15.78 14.94
N GLU A 383 12.93 -16.49 16.06
CA GLU A 383 14.15 -16.48 16.89
C GLU A 383 15.04 -17.72 16.69
N GLY A 384 15.04 -18.35 15.51
CA GLY A 384 15.85 -19.54 15.25
C GLY A 384 15.43 -20.73 16.12
N LYS A 385 16.40 -21.38 16.76
CA LYS A 385 16.20 -22.53 17.68
C LYS A 385 15.27 -22.25 18.85
N LYS A 386 15.01 -20.98 19.11
CA LYS A 386 14.18 -20.49 20.19
C LYS A 386 12.69 -20.48 19.77
N GLY A 387 12.36 -20.72 18.49
CA GLY A 387 11.00 -20.74 17.96
C GLY A 387 10.52 -19.35 17.52
N MET A 388 9.20 -19.16 17.47
CA MET A 388 8.57 -17.86 17.21
C MET A 388 8.09 -17.24 18.52
N ARG A 389 8.24 -15.93 18.65
CA ARG A 389 7.66 -15.13 19.75
C ARG A 389 7.03 -13.86 19.20
N VAL A 390 5.99 -13.41 19.89
CA VAL A 390 5.43 -12.06 19.71
C VAL A 390 5.89 -11.17 20.86
N TYR A 391 6.23 -9.92 20.55
CA TYR A 391 6.57 -8.88 21.53
C TYR A 391 5.54 -7.75 21.47
N ASP A 392 5.17 -7.19 22.61
CA ASP A 392 4.43 -5.93 22.67
C ASP A 392 5.44 -4.76 22.60
N VAL A 393 5.29 -3.93 21.57
CA VAL A 393 6.14 -2.77 21.30
C VAL A 393 5.42 -1.44 21.44
N SER A 394 4.19 -1.43 21.99
CA SER A 394 3.42 -0.21 22.27
C SER A 394 4.16 0.73 23.22
N SER A 395 4.90 0.15 24.17
CA SER A 395 5.51 0.86 25.29
C SER A 395 6.96 1.31 25.01
N VAL A 396 7.48 1.13 23.80
CA VAL A 396 8.87 1.49 23.45
C VAL A 396 9.18 2.94 23.82
N ALA A 397 8.25 3.86 23.55
CA ALA A 397 8.43 5.28 23.82
C ALA A 397 7.84 5.75 25.17
N ASN A 398 7.30 4.83 25.99
CA ASN A 398 6.61 5.16 27.22
C ASN A 398 7.57 5.19 28.43
N LYS A 399 7.78 6.38 29.01
CA LYS A 399 8.73 6.57 30.12
C LYS A 399 8.36 5.81 31.40
N GLY A 400 7.08 5.46 31.57
CA GLY A 400 6.58 4.71 32.73
C GLY A 400 6.92 3.22 32.73
N PHE A 401 7.51 2.68 31.67
CA PHE A 401 7.86 1.26 31.56
C PHE A 401 9.37 1.05 31.62
N SER A 402 9.82 0.06 32.40
CA SER A 402 11.24 -0.31 32.48
C SER A 402 11.65 -1.22 31.34
N GLU A 403 10.84 -2.24 31.03
CA GLU A 403 10.99 -3.08 29.84
C GLU A 403 10.21 -2.44 28.67
N ARG A 404 10.92 -2.05 27.62
CA ARG A 404 10.37 -1.25 26.51
C ARG A 404 9.83 -2.09 25.36
N ILE A 405 10.46 -3.23 25.11
CA ILE A 405 9.98 -4.28 24.20
C ILE A 405 9.56 -5.42 25.12
N ILE A 406 8.26 -5.62 25.30
CA ILE A 406 7.73 -6.46 26.36
C ILE A 406 7.55 -7.87 25.83
N SER A 407 8.20 -8.83 26.48
CA SER A 407 8.09 -10.25 26.13
C SER A 407 6.82 -10.93 26.63
N SER A 408 6.31 -10.50 27.79
CA SER A 408 4.99 -10.84 28.31
C SER A 408 4.68 -9.95 29.53
N PRO A 409 3.61 -9.15 29.54
CA PRO A 409 3.21 -8.37 30.73
C PRO A 409 2.78 -9.25 31.92
N PHE A 410 2.39 -10.51 31.67
CA PHE A 410 1.97 -11.47 32.68
C PHE A 410 2.90 -12.69 32.74
N SER A 411 2.82 -13.48 33.83
CA SER A 411 3.54 -14.75 33.90
C SER A 411 3.05 -15.73 32.81
N PRO A 412 3.80 -16.81 32.50
CA PRO A 412 3.36 -17.83 31.55
C PRO A 412 2.00 -18.49 31.86
N LEU A 413 1.53 -18.39 33.10
CA LEU A 413 0.20 -18.85 33.51
C LEU A 413 -0.92 -17.87 33.11
N GLY A 414 -0.59 -16.58 32.94
CA GLY A 414 -1.52 -15.54 32.52
C GLY A 414 -1.47 -15.21 31.02
N GLN A 415 -0.33 -15.47 30.37
CA GLN A 415 -0.13 -15.25 28.93
C GLN A 415 1.04 -16.09 28.41
N ASN A 416 0.90 -16.69 27.24
CA ASN A 416 2.01 -17.35 26.54
C ASN A 416 1.96 -17.07 25.03
N ILE A 417 2.72 -16.07 24.61
CA ILE A 417 2.83 -15.63 23.21
C ILE A 417 4.10 -16.15 22.52
N ARG A 418 4.57 -17.33 22.95
CA ARG A 418 5.71 -18.03 22.34
C ARG A 418 5.28 -19.39 21.81
N VAL A 419 5.73 -19.70 20.60
CA VAL A 419 5.59 -21.00 19.97
C VAL A 419 6.97 -21.61 19.77
N ASN A 420 7.29 -22.64 20.57
CA ASN A 420 8.56 -23.35 20.44
C ASN A 420 8.62 -24.12 19.12
N THR A 421 9.72 -24.02 18.38
CA THR A 421 10.02 -24.77 17.14
C THR A 421 11.48 -25.20 17.09
N LYS A 422 11.84 -26.11 16.17
CA LYS A 422 13.20 -26.65 16.07
C LYS A 422 14.20 -25.61 15.58
N ASN A 423 13.86 -24.80 14.58
CA ASN A 423 14.65 -23.68 14.08
C ASN A 423 13.82 -22.75 13.15
N ALA A 424 13.07 -21.82 13.73
CA ALA A 424 12.26 -20.83 13.01
C ALA A 424 13.15 -19.83 12.26
N THR A 425 13.03 -19.76 10.94
CA THR A 425 13.85 -18.92 10.07
C THR A 425 13.18 -17.59 9.71
N CYS A 426 11.86 -17.58 9.54
CA CYS A 426 11.08 -16.36 9.26
C CYS A 426 9.64 -16.50 9.73
N VAL A 427 9.00 -15.35 9.95
CA VAL A 427 7.57 -15.21 10.17
C VAL A 427 6.99 -14.30 9.09
N ALA A 428 5.93 -14.76 8.45
CA ALA A 428 5.21 -14.04 7.42
C ALA A 428 3.75 -13.86 7.84
N LEU A 429 3.25 -12.64 7.64
CA LEU A 429 1.84 -12.29 7.77
C LEU A 429 1.29 -12.02 6.37
N PRO A 430 0.03 -12.38 6.06
CA PRO A 430 -0.60 -12.05 4.77
C PRO A 430 -0.68 -10.55 4.47
N THR A 431 -0.70 -9.74 5.54
CA THR A 431 -0.53 -8.28 5.50
C THR A 431 0.00 -7.79 6.84
N ASN A 432 0.72 -6.66 6.85
CA ASN A 432 1.11 -5.97 8.07
C ASN A 432 0.13 -4.85 8.48
N GLN A 433 -0.95 -4.67 7.72
CA GLN A 433 -2.09 -3.85 8.14
C GLN A 433 -2.82 -4.54 9.30
N LEU A 434 -3.31 -3.76 10.27
CA LEU A 434 -4.12 -4.31 11.35
C LEU A 434 -5.49 -4.74 10.82
N VAL A 435 -5.75 -6.05 10.85
CA VAL A 435 -7.03 -6.67 10.49
C VAL A 435 -7.53 -7.55 11.63
N ARG A 436 -8.84 -7.76 11.67
CA ARG A 436 -9.57 -8.52 12.70
C ARG A 436 -10.57 -9.48 12.05
N PRO A 437 -10.11 -10.61 11.50
CA PRO A 437 -10.94 -11.57 10.79
C PRO A 437 -12.12 -12.10 11.63
N GLU A 438 -11.94 -12.22 12.94
CA GLU A 438 -12.96 -12.66 13.88
C GLU A 438 -14.15 -11.70 13.94
N LYS A 439 -13.91 -10.39 13.89
CA LYS A 439 -14.96 -9.38 13.82
C LYS A 439 -15.66 -9.39 12.46
N ASN A 440 -14.90 -9.62 11.39
CA ASN A 440 -15.46 -9.72 10.04
C ASN A 440 -16.47 -10.89 9.95
N ARG A 441 -16.07 -12.07 10.42
CA ARG A 441 -16.95 -13.25 10.47
C ARG A 441 -18.19 -13.00 11.32
N GLN A 442 -18.04 -12.41 12.51
CA GLN A 442 -19.17 -12.06 13.38
C GLN A 442 -20.13 -11.06 12.73
N LYS A 443 -19.59 -10.03 12.07
CA LYS A 443 -20.40 -9.01 11.38
C LYS A 443 -21.20 -9.62 10.23
N LEU A 444 -20.55 -10.42 9.38
CA LEU A 444 -21.21 -11.08 8.26
C LEU A 444 -22.31 -12.03 8.74
N GLU A 445 -22.10 -12.77 9.82
CA GLU A 445 -23.14 -13.61 10.41
C GLU A 445 -24.29 -12.77 10.99
N SER A 446 -23.99 -11.65 11.67
CA SER A 446 -25.02 -10.73 12.16
C SER A 446 -25.84 -10.10 11.02
N ASP A 447 -25.23 -9.75 9.90
CA ASP A 447 -25.93 -9.18 8.73
C ASP A 447 -26.87 -10.17 8.06
N ARG A 448 -26.53 -11.47 8.08
CA ARG A 448 -27.43 -12.54 7.62
C ARG A 448 -28.67 -12.67 8.50
N ILE A 449 -28.56 -12.31 9.78
CA ILE A 449 -29.64 -12.41 10.78
C ILE A 449 -30.47 -11.11 10.86
N ALA A 450 -29.89 -9.95 10.56
CA ALA A 450 -30.45 -8.64 10.90
C ALA A 450 -31.68 -8.20 10.07
N LYS A 451 -31.95 -8.75 8.87
CA LYS A 451 -33.13 -8.36 8.09
C LYS A 451 -34.16 -9.47 7.89
N ARG A 452 -35.42 -9.13 8.19
CA ARG A 452 -36.62 -9.98 8.03
C ARG A 452 -36.90 -10.37 6.58
N ASP A 453 -36.32 -9.65 5.61
CA ASP A 453 -36.39 -9.91 4.17
C ASP A 453 -35.13 -10.60 3.60
N GLY A 454 -34.13 -10.89 4.44
CA GLY A 454 -32.88 -11.56 4.07
C GLY A 454 -31.86 -10.68 3.33
N THR A 455 -32.08 -9.37 3.18
CA THR A 455 -31.11 -8.49 2.50
C THR A 455 -30.01 -8.02 3.46
N PRO A 456 -28.71 -8.19 3.15
CA PRO A 456 -27.63 -7.73 4.02
C PRO A 456 -27.71 -6.21 4.31
N GLU A 457 -27.37 -5.77 5.52
CA GLU A 457 -27.22 -4.34 5.83
C GLU A 457 -25.93 -3.76 5.24
N ASP A 458 -24.88 -4.58 5.20
CA ASP A 458 -23.59 -4.26 4.60
C ASP A 458 -23.24 -5.27 3.50
N LEU A 459 -22.45 -4.83 2.54
CA LEU A 459 -22.09 -5.60 1.34
C LEU A 459 -20.57 -5.74 1.20
N GLU A 460 -19.83 -5.64 2.32
CA GLU A 460 -18.39 -5.89 2.34
C GLU A 460 -18.08 -7.37 2.09
N GLN A 461 -16.94 -7.65 1.44
CA GLN A 461 -16.56 -9.01 1.05
C GLN A 461 -15.87 -9.77 2.18
N ALA A 462 -16.25 -11.02 2.43
CA ALA A 462 -15.61 -11.84 3.46
C ALA A 462 -14.08 -11.82 3.39
N MET A 463 -13.46 -11.53 4.53
CA MET A 463 -12.02 -11.64 4.70
C MET A 463 -11.63 -13.13 4.72
N HIS A 464 -10.57 -13.48 3.99
CA HIS A 464 -10.11 -14.86 3.90
C HIS A 464 -9.61 -15.40 5.25
N ALA A 465 -9.79 -16.70 5.51
CA ALA A 465 -9.37 -17.31 6.77
C ALA A 465 -7.84 -17.27 7.00
N VAL A 466 -7.05 -17.12 5.93
CA VAL A 466 -5.59 -17.01 6.02
C VAL A 466 -5.14 -15.82 6.88
N TYR A 467 -5.93 -14.74 6.96
CA TYR A 467 -5.59 -13.53 7.72
C TYR A 467 -5.55 -13.75 9.24
N SER A 468 -6.15 -14.83 9.74
CA SER A 468 -6.10 -15.27 11.13
C SER A 468 -4.73 -15.83 11.53
N TYR A 469 -3.93 -16.26 10.55
CA TYR A 469 -2.71 -17.02 10.81
C TYR A 469 -1.44 -16.22 10.50
N ALA A 470 -0.42 -16.43 11.32
CA ALA A 470 0.97 -16.19 10.96
C ALA A 470 1.58 -17.49 10.43
N ALA A 471 2.28 -17.40 9.30
CA ALA A 471 3.08 -18.49 8.76
C ALA A 471 4.52 -18.38 9.27
N ILE A 472 5.04 -19.45 9.84
CA ILE A 472 6.43 -19.57 10.28
C ILE A 472 7.11 -20.56 9.34
N THR A 473 8.21 -20.15 8.74
CA THR A 473 9.13 -21.09 8.10
C THR A 473 10.10 -21.62 9.14
N ASP A 474 10.25 -22.93 9.20
CA ASP A 474 11.20 -23.62 10.05
C ASP A 474 12.09 -24.51 9.18
N SER A 475 13.40 -24.33 9.29
CA SER A 475 14.36 -25.06 8.44
C SER A 475 14.38 -26.59 8.66
N LYS A 476 13.73 -27.09 9.72
CA LYS A 476 13.65 -28.52 10.07
C LYS A 476 12.22 -29.06 10.07
N GLU A 477 11.24 -28.23 10.43
CA GLU A 477 9.83 -28.64 10.52
C GLU A 477 8.98 -28.21 9.30
N GLY A 478 9.50 -27.37 8.41
CA GLY A 478 8.80 -26.87 7.23
C GLY A 478 7.90 -25.67 7.55
N LEU A 479 6.61 -25.76 7.23
CA LEU A 479 5.63 -24.69 7.48
C LEU A 479 4.90 -24.94 8.80
N ILE A 480 4.82 -23.91 9.65
CA ILE A 480 4.00 -23.92 10.87
C ILE A 480 3.03 -22.76 10.78
N LEU A 481 1.74 -23.00 11.03
CA LEU A 481 0.74 -21.94 11.16
C LEU A 481 0.38 -21.75 12.63
N VAL A 482 0.26 -20.48 13.03
CA VAL A 482 -0.14 -20.07 14.38
C VAL A 482 -1.32 -19.13 14.24
N ASP A 483 -2.42 -19.43 14.94
CA ASP A 483 -3.56 -18.50 15.05
C ASP A 483 -3.13 -17.28 15.86
N THR A 484 -3.42 -16.09 15.34
CA THR A 484 -3.01 -14.80 15.90
C THR A 484 -4.18 -13.87 16.21
N GLU A 485 -5.43 -14.35 16.16
CA GLU A 485 -6.60 -13.49 16.36
C GLU A 485 -6.64 -12.83 17.74
N THR A 486 -6.17 -13.54 18.78
CA THR A 486 -6.07 -13.00 20.14
C THR A 486 -5.12 -11.80 20.23
N MET A 487 -4.15 -11.70 19.32
CA MET A 487 -3.25 -10.54 19.26
C MET A 487 -3.95 -9.30 18.69
N GLY A 488 -5.08 -9.43 18.00
CA GLY A 488 -5.82 -8.30 17.44
C GLY A 488 -7.10 -7.96 18.21
N ASP A 489 -7.47 -8.77 19.21
CA ASP A 489 -8.79 -8.69 19.81
C ASP A 489 -8.93 -7.62 20.92
N PHE A 490 -7.79 -7.17 21.44
CA PHE A 490 -7.60 -6.26 22.58
C PHE A 490 -7.89 -6.87 23.96
N GLU A 491 -7.76 -8.20 24.09
CA GLU A 491 -7.91 -8.95 25.33
C GLU A 491 -6.61 -9.68 25.69
N PRO A 492 -5.66 -9.04 26.39
CA PRO A 492 -4.35 -9.66 26.61
C PRO A 492 -4.37 -10.91 27.49
N ARG A 493 -5.46 -11.18 28.23
CA ARG A 493 -5.57 -12.34 29.15
C ARG A 493 -5.80 -13.67 28.44
N ASN A 494 -6.17 -13.66 27.15
CA ASN A 494 -6.44 -14.89 26.39
C ASN A 494 -5.30 -15.27 25.43
N ASN A 495 -4.19 -14.52 25.48
CA ASN A 495 -3.05 -14.66 24.57
C ASN A 495 -2.21 -15.92 24.85
N PHE A 496 -2.72 -17.08 24.40
CA PHE A 496 -2.06 -18.37 24.49
C PHE A 496 -1.87 -18.95 23.09
N LEU A 497 -0.80 -18.51 22.43
CA LEU A 497 -0.51 -18.93 21.06
C LEU A 497 -0.19 -20.43 21.00
N LYS A 498 -0.81 -21.11 20.04
CA LYS A 498 -0.60 -22.53 19.78
C LYS A 498 -0.36 -22.73 18.30
N ARG A 499 0.39 -23.79 17.99
CA ARG A 499 0.48 -24.30 16.63
C ARG A 499 -0.91 -24.77 16.20
N ALA A 500 -1.44 -24.17 15.14
CA ALA A 500 -2.64 -24.68 14.47
C ALA A 500 -2.27 -25.81 13.51
N LEU A 501 -1.09 -25.73 12.90
CA LEU A 501 -0.59 -26.71 11.94
C LEU A 501 0.94 -26.80 11.97
N THR A 502 1.48 -27.98 11.66
CA THR A 502 2.88 -28.17 11.24
C THR A 502 2.88 -29.10 10.03
N TRP A 503 3.47 -28.67 8.92
CA TRP A 503 3.29 -29.29 7.62
C TRP A 503 4.57 -29.23 6.77
N ASN A 504 5.01 -30.40 6.29
CA ASN A 504 6.18 -30.55 5.41
C ASN A 504 6.05 -31.84 4.56
N PRO A 505 5.24 -31.82 3.50
CA PRO A 505 4.92 -33.02 2.73
C PRO A 505 6.17 -33.52 2.01
N GLY A 506 6.60 -34.76 2.30
CA GLY A 506 7.76 -35.37 1.65
C GLY A 506 9.07 -34.57 1.81
N GLY A 507 9.18 -33.72 2.85
CA GLY A 507 10.34 -32.85 3.05
C GLY A 507 10.45 -31.71 2.02
N ALA A 508 9.36 -31.35 1.32
CA ALA A 508 9.37 -30.30 0.29
C ALA A 508 9.83 -28.93 0.83
N LEU A 509 9.67 -28.69 2.13
CA LEU A 509 10.03 -27.45 2.82
C LEU A 509 11.27 -27.58 3.70
N ASP A 510 12.08 -28.63 3.51
CA ASP A 510 13.37 -28.77 4.20
C ASP A 510 14.27 -27.57 3.88
N GLY A 511 14.85 -26.98 4.93
CA GLY A 511 15.68 -25.79 4.77
C GLY A 511 14.88 -24.54 4.39
N ALA A 512 13.59 -24.44 4.71
CA ALA A 512 12.81 -23.22 4.52
C ALA A 512 13.45 -22.02 5.25
N ARG A 513 13.56 -20.88 4.56
CA ARG A 513 14.29 -19.67 4.99
C ARG A 513 13.42 -18.43 5.07
N HIS A 514 12.53 -18.25 4.09
CA HIS A 514 11.73 -17.05 3.94
C HIS A 514 10.39 -17.40 3.29
N ALA A 515 9.33 -16.63 3.58
CA ALA A 515 8.05 -16.81 2.93
C ALA A 515 7.39 -15.48 2.54
N THR A 516 6.67 -15.50 1.42
CA THR A 516 5.98 -14.34 0.85
C THR A 516 4.55 -14.73 0.51
N PHE A 517 3.58 -14.03 1.10
CA PHE A 517 2.17 -14.21 0.79
C PHE A 517 1.77 -13.50 -0.50
N ALA A 518 0.80 -14.11 -1.17
CA ALA A 518 0.06 -13.61 -2.32
C ALA A 518 -1.41 -14.01 -2.16
N GLY A 519 -2.12 -13.31 -1.27
CA GLY A 519 -3.40 -13.78 -0.73
C GLY A 519 -3.23 -15.10 0.01
N HIS A 520 -3.99 -16.13 -0.36
CA HIS A 520 -3.85 -17.47 0.21
C HIS A 520 -2.75 -18.33 -0.45
N ILE A 521 -2.03 -17.83 -1.45
CA ILE A 521 -0.85 -18.50 -2.00
C ILE A 521 0.38 -18.06 -1.22
N LEU A 522 1.19 -19.01 -0.76
CA LEU A 522 2.42 -18.78 -0.02
C LEU A 522 3.63 -19.31 -0.81
N TYR A 523 4.58 -18.43 -1.11
CA TYR A 523 5.86 -18.79 -1.72
C TYR A 523 6.90 -18.99 -0.62
N VAL A 524 7.39 -20.21 -0.44
CA VAL A 524 8.38 -20.56 0.60
C VAL A 524 9.74 -20.82 -0.05
N SER A 525 10.69 -19.92 0.18
CA SER A 525 12.08 -20.07 -0.26
C SER A 525 12.85 -21.02 0.64
N GLY A 526 13.62 -21.94 0.05
CA GLY A 526 14.47 -22.86 0.79
C GLY A 526 15.53 -23.54 -0.09
N ASP A 527 16.13 -24.60 0.45
CA ASP A 527 17.28 -25.25 -0.19
C ASP A 527 16.93 -25.90 -1.53
N LYS A 528 15.70 -26.43 -1.68
CA LYS A 528 15.20 -27.10 -2.90
C LYS A 528 14.65 -26.14 -3.96
N GLY A 529 14.48 -24.86 -3.64
CA GLY A 529 13.78 -23.93 -4.52
C GLY A 529 12.77 -23.06 -3.80
N VAL A 530 11.76 -22.62 -4.54
CA VAL A 530 10.60 -21.93 -3.98
C VAL A 530 9.38 -22.85 -4.08
N ALA A 531 8.94 -23.37 -2.94
CA ALA A 531 7.70 -24.14 -2.87
C ALA A 531 6.50 -23.19 -2.98
N VAL A 532 5.54 -23.53 -3.84
CA VAL A 532 4.28 -22.79 -3.99
C VAL A 532 3.20 -23.55 -3.24
N VAL A 533 2.73 -22.98 -2.14
CA VAL A 533 1.77 -23.59 -1.24
C VAL A 533 0.44 -22.86 -1.33
N ASP A 534 -0.64 -23.60 -1.54
CA ASP A 534 -2.00 -23.08 -1.48
C ASP A 534 -2.56 -23.26 -0.06
N LEU A 535 -3.00 -22.16 0.54
CA LEU A 535 -3.61 -22.05 1.86
C LEU A 535 -5.07 -21.57 1.79
N ASP A 536 -5.79 -21.82 0.69
CA ASP A 536 -7.22 -21.51 0.55
C ASP A 536 -8.03 -22.13 1.71
N ASN A 537 -7.69 -23.37 2.08
CA ASN A 537 -7.98 -23.91 3.41
C ASN A 537 -6.67 -23.93 4.24
N PRO A 538 -6.45 -22.98 5.17
CA PRO A 538 -5.17 -22.87 5.87
C PRO A 538 -4.74 -24.13 6.64
N LEU A 539 -5.70 -24.91 7.14
CA LEU A 539 -5.41 -26.14 7.91
C LEU A 539 -5.27 -27.40 7.05
N GLU A 540 -5.52 -27.28 5.74
CA GLU A 540 -5.33 -28.34 4.74
C GLU A 540 -4.48 -27.81 3.56
N PRO A 541 -3.23 -27.41 3.82
CA PRO A 541 -2.36 -26.84 2.79
C PRO A 541 -2.08 -27.82 1.67
N LYS A 542 -1.92 -27.29 0.46
CA LYS A 542 -1.58 -28.08 -0.74
C LYS A 542 -0.28 -27.56 -1.35
N LEU A 543 0.66 -28.46 -1.59
CA LEU A 543 1.83 -28.13 -2.41
C LEU A 543 1.39 -28.14 -3.87
N LEU A 544 1.33 -26.97 -4.50
CA LEU A 544 0.97 -26.87 -5.92
C LEU A 544 2.13 -27.32 -6.81
N THR A 545 3.33 -26.81 -6.52
CA THR A 545 4.56 -27.10 -7.27
C THR A 545 5.78 -26.57 -6.51
N THR A 546 6.99 -26.87 -7.00
CA THR A 546 8.25 -26.29 -6.53
C THR A 546 8.98 -25.68 -7.72
N ILE A 547 9.30 -24.39 -7.64
CA ILE A 547 10.11 -23.69 -8.63
C ILE A 547 11.58 -24.07 -8.39
N GLU A 548 12.20 -24.69 -9.39
CA GLU A 548 13.58 -25.21 -9.32
C GLU A 548 14.63 -24.08 -9.36
N LEU A 549 14.76 -23.37 -8.24
CA LEU A 549 15.76 -22.31 -8.00
C LEU A 549 16.56 -22.67 -6.75
N PRO A 550 17.52 -23.61 -6.82
CA PRO A 550 18.18 -24.16 -5.65
C PRO A 550 18.79 -23.07 -4.77
N ARG A 551 18.78 -23.30 -3.45
CA ARG A 551 19.27 -22.34 -2.44
C ARG A 551 18.60 -20.97 -2.54
N ALA A 552 17.29 -20.93 -2.80
CA ALA A 552 16.49 -19.71 -2.71
C ALA A 552 16.55 -19.17 -1.27
N ARG A 553 16.93 -17.90 -1.14
CA ARG A 553 17.12 -17.23 0.16
C ARG A 553 15.89 -16.40 0.54
N ALA A 554 15.37 -15.64 -0.42
CA ALA A 554 14.23 -14.78 -0.23
C ALA A 554 13.48 -14.52 -1.55
N SER A 555 12.26 -14.02 -1.43
CA SER A 555 11.41 -13.70 -2.58
C SER A 555 10.53 -12.49 -2.31
N MET A 556 10.20 -11.73 -3.34
CA MET A 556 9.22 -10.64 -3.28
C MET A 556 8.29 -10.71 -4.49
N LEU A 557 6.98 -10.58 -4.25
CA LEU A 557 5.98 -10.59 -5.31
C LEU A 557 5.57 -9.15 -5.67
N GLN A 558 5.41 -8.88 -6.95
CA GLN A 558 4.63 -7.74 -7.43
C GLN A 558 3.78 -8.17 -8.62
N PHE A 559 2.46 -8.21 -8.42
CA PHE A 559 1.48 -8.61 -9.42
C PHE A 559 1.77 -10.00 -10.02
N ARG A 560 2.36 -10.08 -11.22
CA ARG A 560 2.58 -11.34 -11.94
C ARG A 560 3.97 -11.94 -11.75
N TYR A 561 4.93 -11.19 -11.22
CA TYR A 561 6.32 -11.62 -11.16
C TYR A 561 6.81 -11.76 -9.73
N LEU A 562 7.37 -12.94 -9.44
CA LEU A 562 8.12 -13.22 -8.24
C LEU A 562 9.61 -12.97 -8.51
N PHE A 563 10.20 -12.07 -7.73
CA PHE A 563 11.63 -11.78 -7.74
C PHE A 563 12.28 -12.63 -6.66
N VAL A 564 13.14 -13.57 -7.05
CA VAL A 564 13.76 -14.53 -6.13
C VAL A 564 15.25 -14.26 -6.07
N VAL A 565 15.81 -14.15 -4.87
CA VAL A 565 17.26 -14.12 -4.68
C VAL A 565 17.76 -15.48 -4.22
N ASN A 566 18.80 -15.96 -4.87
CA ASN A 566 19.53 -17.16 -4.50
C ASN A 566 21.03 -16.86 -4.53
N GLU A 567 21.85 -17.89 -4.53
CA GLU A 567 23.31 -17.75 -4.58
C GLU A 567 23.87 -17.14 -5.87
N ASN A 568 23.11 -17.15 -6.96
CA ASN A 568 23.53 -16.66 -8.28
C ASN A 568 23.02 -15.24 -8.56
N GLY A 569 22.44 -14.58 -7.54
CA GLY A 569 21.84 -13.26 -7.64
C GLY A 569 20.31 -13.29 -7.67
N MET A 570 19.70 -12.39 -8.43
CA MET A 570 18.25 -12.28 -8.57
C MET A 570 17.76 -12.94 -9.87
N GLN A 571 16.70 -13.72 -9.77
CA GLN A 571 15.96 -14.38 -10.86
C GLN A 571 14.52 -13.90 -10.88
N VAL A 572 13.93 -13.77 -12.07
CA VAL A 572 12.52 -13.40 -12.23
C VAL A 572 11.71 -14.63 -12.66
N VAL A 573 10.59 -14.87 -11.97
CA VAL A 573 9.66 -15.95 -12.24
C VAL A 573 8.28 -15.36 -12.53
N ASP A 574 7.71 -15.74 -13.67
CA ASP A 574 6.31 -15.46 -14.00
C ASP A 574 5.42 -16.44 -13.23
N VAL A 575 4.61 -15.89 -12.31
CA VAL A 575 3.69 -16.64 -11.45
C VAL A 575 2.23 -16.27 -11.75
N THR A 576 1.93 -15.83 -12.97
CA THR A 576 0.56 -15.54 -13.43
C THR A 576 -0.40 -16.70 -13.17
N VAL A 577 0.10 -17.93 -13.30
CA VAL A 577 -0.60 -19.16 -12.89
C VAL A 577 0.26 -19.83 -11.80
N PRO A 578 -0.06 -19.68 -10.51
CA PRO A 578 0.77 -20.17 -9.42
C PRO A 578 1.08 -21.68 -9.45
N ALA A 579 0.16 -22.48 -10.00
CA ALA A 579 0.35 -23.93 -10.16
C ALA A 579 1.29 -24.31 -11.33
N SER A 580 1.58 -23.39 -12.26
CA SER A 580 2.48 -23.59 -13.40
C SER A 580 3.37 -22.35 -13.61
N PRO A 581 4.25 -22.06 -12.65
CA PRO A 581 5.16 -20.93 -12.72
C PRO A 581 6.23 -21.16 -13.79
N ARG A 582 6.72 -20.08 -14.39
CA ARG A 582 7.74 -20.13 -15.45
C ARG A 582 8.91 -19.22 -15.10
N ILE A 583 10.10 -19.78 -14.96
CA ILE A 583 11.34 -19.00 -14.86
C ILE A 583 11.50 -18.21 -16.16
N VAL A 584 11.75 -16.91 -16.07
CA VAL A 584 11.88 -16.06 -17.25
C VAL A 584 13.33 -16.13 -17.75
N GLU A 585 13.51 -16.74 -18.93
CA GLU A 585 14.81 -16.89 -19.56
C GLU A 585 15.48 -15.52 -19.81
N GLY A 586 16.76 -15.40 -19.45
CA GLY A 586 17.52 -14.16 -19.59
C GLY A 586 17.25 -13.09 -18.52
N ALA A 587 16.22 -13.25 -17.67
CA ALA A 587 15.87 -12.30 -16.62
C ALA A 587 16.61 -12.59 -15.31
N GLN A 588 17.95 -12.58 -15.36
CA GLN A 588 18.82 -12.79 -14.21
C GLN A 588 19.74 -11.58 -14.01
N ILE A 589 19.87 -11.15 -12.76
CA ILE A 589 20.88 -10.18 -12.34
C ILE A 589 21.92 -10.86 -11.44
N PRO A 590 23.17 -11.02 -11.90
CA PRO A 590 24.24 -11.57 -11.08
C PRO A 590 24.59 -10.66 -9.92
N VAL A 591 24.56 -11.23 -8.71
CA VAL A 591 24.98 -10.60 -7.45
C VAL A 591 25.59 -11.69 -6.58
N ALA A 592 26.82 -11.51 -6.11
CA ALA A 592 27.56 -12.57 -5.45
C ALA A 592 26.95 -12.98 -4.11
N GLU A 593 26.44 -12.00 -3.35
CA GLU A 593 25.90 -12.20 -2.00
C GLU A 593 24.49 -11.64 -1.87
N ALA A 594 23.56 -12.05 -2.76
CA ALA A 594 22.16 -11.63 -2.64
C ALA A 594 21.50 -12.30 -1.43
N HIS A 595 21.13 -11.52 -0.42
CA HIS A 595 20.52 -12.02 0.82
C HIS A 595 19.00 -11.79 0.86
N GLN A 596 18.56 -10.63 0.40
CA GLN A 596 17.16 -10.18 0.42
C GLN A 596 16.84 -9.31 -0.78
N VAL A 597 15.55 -9.22 -1.12
CA VAL A 597 15.05 -8.37 -2.20
C VAL A 597 13.76 -7.68 -1.77
N PHE A 598 13.69 -6.37 -2.00
CA PHE A 598 12.49 -5.58 -1.79
C PHE A 598 12.13 -4.85 -3.09
N VAL A 599 10.87 -4.90 -3.51
CA VAL A 599 10.43 -4.30 -4.78
C VAL A 599 9.48 -3.14 -4.49
N SER A 600 9.85 -1.95 -4.96
CA SER A 600 9.05 -0.73 -4.84
C SER A 600 8.87 -0.12 -6.23
N ARG A 601 7.62 -0.09 -6.71
CA ARG A 601 7.26 0.24 -8.10
C ARG A 601 8.15 -0.47 -9.12
N THR A 602 8.89 0.27 -9.93
CA THR A 602 9.72 -0.25 -11.02
C THR A 602 11.16 -0.55 -10.58
N TYR A 603 11.48 -0.54 -9.29
CA TYR A 603 12.82 -0.85 -8.79
C TYR A 603 12.81 -2.01 -7.80
N ALA A 604 13.75 -2.93 -7.97
CA ALA A 604 14.12 -3.94 -6.99
C ALA A 604 15.40 -3.53 -6.26
N TYR A 605 15.42 -3.70 -4.95
CA TYR A 605 16.50 -3.34 -4.04
C TYR A 605 17.03 -4.64 -3.42
N ILE A 606 18.27 -4.99 -3.71
CA ILE A 606 18.90 -6.23 -3.27
C ILE A 606 19.93 -5.90 -2.20
N ALA A 607 19.78 -6.51 -1.02
CA ALA A 607 20.82 -6.51 0.01
C ALA A 607 21.91 -7.50 -0.44
N ALA A 608 23.06 -6.96 -0.84
CA ALA A 608 24.07 -7.66 -1.63
C ALA A 608 25.39 -7.90 -0.88
N GLY A 609 25.32 -8.14 0.44
CA GLY A 609 26.50 -8.44 1.26
C GLY A 609 27.59 -7.38 1.12
N SER A 610 28.78 -7.80 0.69
CA SER A 610 29.94 -6.92 0.47
C SER A 610 29.77 -5.89 -0.65
N GLU A 611 28.86 -6.10 -1.59
CA GLU A 611 28.55 -5.14 -2.67
C GLU A 611 27.62 -4.00 -2.21
N GLY A 612 27.08 -4.10 -0.99
CA GLY A 612 26.17 -3.13 -0.39
C GLY A 612 24.74 -3.26 -0.93
N LEU A 613 24.21 -2.19 -1.53
CA LEU A 613 22.85 -2.14 -2.08
C LEU A 613 22.91 -2.17 -3.61
N VAL A 614 22.33 -3.19 -4.23
CA VAL A 614 22.17 -3.27 -5.69
C VAL A 614 20.73 -2.88 -6.03
N ILE A 615 20.58 -1.82 -6.81
CA ILE A 615 19.30 -1.31 -7.31
C ILE A 615 19.14 -1.74 -8.76
N VAL A 616 18.05 -2.43 -9.06
CA VAL A 616 17.73 -3.00 -10.36
C VAL A 616 16.46 -2.35 -10.88
N ASP A 617 16.50 -1.88 -12.12
CA ASP A 617 15.30 -1.48 -12.85
C ASP A 617 14.53 -2.75 -13.29
N VAL A 618 13.28 -2.83 -12.85
CA VAL A 618 12.33 -3.90 -13.13
C VAL A 618 11.04 -3.36 -13.74
N GLU A 619 11.07 -2.18 -14.38
CA GLU A 619 9.95 -1.66 -15.19
C GLU A 619 9.50 -2.72 -16.20
N ARG A 620 10.46 -3.40 -16.84
CA ARG A 620 10.29 -4.59 -17.66
C ARG A 620 10.83 -5.83 -16.93
N PRO A 621 10.03 -6.54 -16.11
CA PRO A 621 10.52 -7.66 -15.31
C PRO A 621 11.13 -8.81 -16.11
N GLU A 622 10.74 -8.97 -17.38
CA GLU A 622 11.34 -10.00 -18.25
C GLU A 622 12.71 -9.61 -18.84
N SER A 623 13.16 -8.36 -18.63
CA SER A 623 14.48 -7.87 -19.05
C SER A 623 15.00 -6.85 -18.01
N PRO A 624 15.25 -7.28 -16.75
CA PRO A 624 15.69 -6.41 -15.69
C PRO A 624 17.14 -5.94 -15.94
N GLU A 625 17.47 -4.73 -15.47
CA GLU A 625 18.80 -4.14 -15.66
C GLU A 625 19.34 -3.55 -14.36
N VAL A 626 20.64 -3.71 -14.10
CA VAL A 626 21.27 -3.05 -12.93
C VAL A 626 21.27 -1.54 -13.18
N TYR A 627 20.49 -0.81 -12.40
CA TYR A 627 20.49 0.65 -12.43
C TYR A 627 21.68 1.23 -11.66
N LYS A 628 21.95 0.72 -10.44
CA LYS A 628 23.07 1.22 -9.61
C LYS A 628 23.54 0.22 -8.56
N ARG A 629 24.86 0.09 -8.39
CA ARG A 629 25.48 -0.53 -7.20
C ARG A 629 25.93 0.57 -6.24
N TYR A 630 25.53 0.49 -4.99
CA TYR A 630 25.77 1.53 -3.99
C TYR A 630 26.29 0.91 -2.68
N ASN A 631 27.54 1.19 -2.33
CA ASN A 631 28.19 0.68 -1.12
C ASN A 631 28.55 1.79 -0.10
N ALA A 632 28.03 3.01 -0.31
CA ALA A 632 28.31 4.18 0.52
C ALA A 632 29.82 4.41 0.79
N ASN A 633 30.67 4.28 -0.25
CA ASN A 633 32.13 4.39 -0.14
C ASN A 633 32.73 3.40 0.87
N GLY A 634 32.21 2.16 0.89
CA GLY A 634 32.64 1.09 1.80
C GLY A 634 31.95 1.09 3.17
N LYS A 635 31.14 2.11 3.49
CA LYS A 635 30.36 2.18 4.74
C LYS A 635 29.15 1.22 4.77
N LEU A 636 28.80 0.63 3.63
CA LEU A 636 27.78 -0.41 3.47
C LEU A 636 28.45 -1.64 2.83
N SER A 637 28.74 -2.67 3.62
CA SER A 637 29.65 -3.77 3.24
C SER A 637 29.28 -5.14 3.80
N ASP A 638 28.12 -5.27 4.44
CA ASP A 638 27.59 -6.51 4.99
C ASP A 638 26.04 -6.48 4.93
N ALA A 639 25.48 -6.06 3.78
CA ALA A 639 24.04 -5.88 3.61
C ALA A 639 23.28 -7.21 3.64
N ARG A 640 22.46 -7.43 4.68
CA ARG A 640 21.68 -8.66 4.93
C ARG A 640 20.20 -8.54 4.60
N ASP A 641 19.62 -7.36 4.84
CA ASP A 641 18.21 -7.09 4.56
C ASP A 641 18.00 -5.63 4.14
N VAL A 642 16.96 -5.37 3.36
CA VAL A 642 16.58 -4.04 2.90
C VAL A 642 15.05 -3.90 2.84
N ILE A 643 14.55 -2.77 3.33
CA ILE A 643 13.16 -2.34 3.11
C ILE A 643 13.12 -0.92 2.56
N VAL A 644 12.08 -0.59 1.81
CA VAL A 644 11.88 0.75 1.23
C VAL A 644 10.53 1.32 1.67
N ALA A 645 10.53 2.59 2.06
CA ALA A 645 9.33 3.29 2.54
C ALA A 645 9.37 4.79 2.22
N THR A 646 8.20 5.41 2.21
CA THR A 646 8.04 6.85 2.03
C THR A 646 7.62 7.53 3.33
N THR A 647 8.35 8.58 3.70
CA THR A 647 8.02 9.49 4.80
C THR A 647 8.03 10.92 4.27
N ASN A 648 6.92 11.65 4.43
CA ASN A 648 6.75 13.04 3.98
C ASN A 648 7.24 13.30 2.53
N ALA A 649 6.76 12.49 1.58
CA ALA A 649 7.03 12.58 0.15
C ALA A 649 8.50 12.35 -0.30
N SER A 650 9.36 11.84 0.58
CA SER A 650 10.69 11.33 0.23
C SER A 650 10.75 9.82 0.45
N LEU A 651 11.46 9.12 -0.44
CA LEU A 651 11.66 7.67 -0.40
C LEU A 651 12.98 7.36 0.31
N PHE A 652 12.97 6.36 1.18
CA PHE A 652 14.14 5.91 1.95
C PHE A 652 14.29 4.40 1.87
N ALA A 653 15.55 3.94 1.81
CA ALA A 653 15.92 2.56 2.06
C ALA A 653 16.49 2.44 3.48
N TYR A 654 16.07 1.41 4.20
CA TYR A 654 16.64 0.99 5.47
C TYR A 654 17.36 -0.33 5.21
N VAL A 655 18.61 -0.44 5.63
CA VAL A 655 19.45 -1.63 5.36
C VAL A 655 19.99 -2.18 6.67
N ALA A 656 19.74 -3.46 6.95
CA ALA A 656 20.44 -4.19 7.99
C ALA A 656 21.80 -4.60 7.42
N ASP A 657 22.84 -3.87 7.81
CA ASP A 657 24.20 -3.99 7.31
C ASP A 657 25.06 -4.85 8.25
N GLY A 658 24.51 -5.98 8.70
CA GLY A 658 25.26 -7.00 9.44
C GLY A 658 26.05 -6.42 10.60
N LYS A 659 27.36 -6.67 10.60
CA LYS A 659 28.28 -6.16 11.64
C LYS A 659 28.28 -4.63 11.75
N ASN A 660 27.85 -3.88 10.75
CA ASN A 660 27.83 -2.41 10.77
C ASN A 660 26.51 -1.83 11.31
N GLY A 661 25.52 -2.66 11.62
CA GLY A 661 24.24 -2.26 12.21
C GLY A 661 23.22 -1.76 11.18
N LEU A 662 22.40 -0.77 11.52
CA LEU A 662 21.38 -0.20 10.64
C LEU A 662 21.96 0.96 9.79
N LYS A 663 21.57 1.04 8.52
CA LYS A 663 21.78 2.21 7.64
C LYS A 663 20.46 2.78 7.17
N VAL A 664 20.39 4.11 7.06
CA VAL A 664 19.26 4.84 6.46
C VAL A 664 19.78 5.62 5.27
N ILE A 665 19.19 5.34 4.11
CA ILE A 665 19.61 5.87 2.81
C ILE A 665 18.44 6.64 2.21
N GLN A 666 18.64 7.92 1.93
CA GLN A 666 17.68 8.71 1.17
C GLN A 666 17.77 8.31 -0.31
N LEU A 667 16.64 7.94 -0.90
CA LEU A 667 16.55 7.54 -2.31
C LEU A 667 16.00 8.64 -3.19
N THR A 668 15.12 9.49 -2.66
CA THR A 668 14.58 10.64 -3.40
C THR A 668 14.55 11.88 -2.53
N SER A 669 14.81 13.03 -3.14
CA SER A 669 14.61 14.34 -2.51
C SER A 669 14.38 15.42 -3.57
N PRO A 670 13.71 16.54 -3.21
CA PRO A 670 13.54 17.67 -4.11
C PRO A 670 14.84 18.25 -4.69
N GLU A 671 15.94 18.17 -3.94
CA GLU A 671 17.26 18.68 -4.38
C GLU A 671 18.00 17.69 -5.28
N SER A 672 18.05 16.41 -4.91
CA SER A 672 18.73 15.40 -5.73
C SER A 672 18.06 15.18 -7.08
N GLN A 673 16.75 15.46 -7.15
CA GLN A 673 15.93 15.24 -8.34
C GLN A 673 14.93 16.40 -8.52
N PRO A 674 15.33 17.49 -9.20
CA PRO A 674 14.42 18.58 -9.52
C PRO A 674 13.25 18.04 -10.35
N LYS A 675 12.01 18.27 -9.90
CA LYS A 675 10.77 17.78 -10.55
C LYS A 675 10.62 16.26 -10.59
N PHE A 676 11.04 15.53 -9.54
CA PHE A 676 10.86 14.07 -9.37
C PHE A 676 9.40 13.55 -9.32
N TYR A 677 8.46 14.29 -9.89
CA TYR A 677 7.09 13.85 -10.11
C TYR A 677 7.04 12.77 -11.19
N GLY A 678 6.16 11.80 -11.02
CA GLY A 678 5.97 10.72 -11.97
C GLY A 678 5.66 9.41 -11.25
N PHE A 679 5.35 8.38 -12.02
CA PHE A 679 5.05 7.07 -11.45
C PHE A 679 6.27 6.45 -10.80
N SER A 680 7.49 6.61 -11.30
CA SER A 680 8.66 5.98 -10.66
C SER A 680 9.89 6.86 -10.77
N PRO A 681 10.10 7.81 -9.82
CA PRO A 681 11.28 8.65 -9.83
C PRO A 681 12.56 7.83 -9.67
N GLU A 682 13.63 8.22 -10.37
CA GLU A 682 14.92 7.55 -10.33
C GLU A 682 15.54 7.59 -8.92
N PRO A 683 15.92 6.47 -8.29
CA PRO A 683 16.56 6.50 -6.99
C PRO A 683 17.97 7.12 -7.08
N LYS A 684 18.27 8.07 -6.20
CA LYS A 684 19.58 8.70 -6.00
C LYS A 684 20.03 8.41 -4.55
N PRO A 685 20.60 7.23 -4.27
CA PRO A 685 20.92 6.80 -2.92
C PRO A 685 22.01 7.69 -2.28
N GLU A 686 21.72 8.16 -1.07
CA GLU A 686 22.63 8.92 -0.19
C GLU A 686 22.54 8.37 1.23
N LEU A 687 23.67 8.00 1.84
CA LEU A 687 23.72 7.55 3.23
C LEU A 687 23.54 8.76 4.15
N ILE A 688 22.40 8.82 4.83
CA ILE A 688 22.03 9.97 5.67
C ILE A 688 22.14 9.67 7.16
N ALA A 689 22.05 8.41 7.56
CA ALA A 689 22.09 8.01 8.96
C ALA A 689 22.58 6.56 9.14
N TRP A 690 23.15 6.25 10.31
CA TRP A 690 23.52 4.89 10.68
C TRP A 690 23.41 4.64 12.18
N ARG A 691 23.33 3.37 12.59
CA ARG A 691 23.35 2.97 14.00
C ARG A 691 24.05 1.63 14.20
N LYS A 692 25.07 1.59 15.06
CA LYS A 692 25.64 0.31 15.50
C LYS A 692 24.69 -0.38 16.46
N LEU A 693 24.51 -1.70 16.31
CA LEU A 693 23.70 -2.53 17.21
C LEU A 693 24.61 -3.42 18.07
N GLY A 694 24.06 -3.97 19.16
CA GLY A 694 24.81 -4.84 20.09
C GLY A 694 25.26 -6.17 19.48
N SER A 695 24.68 -6.57 18.34
CA SER A 695 25.05 -7.76 17.56
C SER A 695 24.75 -7.50 16.07
N PRO A 696 25.31 -8.31 15.13
CA PRO A 696 25.11 -8.12 13.69
C PRO A 696 23.63 -8.06 13.29
N ALA A 697 23.24 -7.03 12.54
CA ALA A 697 21.89 -6.80 12.04
C ALA A 697 21.57 -7.77 10.89
N LEU A 698 20.50 -8.54 11.02
CA LEU A 698 20.14 -9.59 10.07
C LEU A 698 18.88 -9.29 9.29
N SER A 699 17.90 -8.61 9.90
CA SER A 699 16.58 -8.45 9.33
C SER A 699 15.88 -7.17 9.78
N LEU A 700 14.90 -6.72 8.99
CA LEU A 700 14.09 -5.53 9.23
C LEU A 700 12.61 -5.87 9.18
N SER A 701 11.81 -5.25 10.07
CA SER A 701 10.36 -5.36 9.96
C SER A 701 9.87 -4.69 8.68
N ARG A 702 9.02 -5.37 7.92
CA ARG A 702 8.36 -4.80 6.74
C ARG A 702 7.63 -3.50 7.07
N PRO A 703 7.71 -2.49 6.18
CA PRO A 703 7.04 -1.20 6.36
C PRO A 703 5.54 -1.34 6.11
N LEU A 704 4.71 -0.62 6.87
CA LEU A 704 3.25 -0.69 6.77
C LEU A 704 2.77 -0.45 5.34
N GLU A 705 2.01 -1.40 4.80
CA GLU A 705 1.37 -1.33 3.49
C GLU A 705 0.21 -0.33 3.50
N ARG A 706 0.31 0.76 2.73
CA ARG A 706 -0.69 1.85 2.72
C ARG A 706 -1.47 2.02 1.42
N ASP A 707 -1.05 1.35 0.35
CA ASP A 707 -1.71 1.36 -0.97
C ASP A 707 -2.29 0.01 -1.37
N ARG A 708 -2.36 -0.95 -0.43
CA ARG A 708 -2.90 -2.29 -0.62
C ARG A 708 -4.29 -2.40 0.00
N GLY A 709 -5.30 -2.69 -0.81
CA GLY A 709 -6.71 -2.82 -0.39
C GLY A 709 -7.30 -4.21 -0.62
N VAL A 710 -6.63 -5.02 -1.44
CA VAL A 710 -7.00 -6.39 -1.81
C VAL A 710 -5.73 -7.22 -1.97
N ASP A 711 -5.84 -8.53 -1.79
CA ASP A 711 -4.76 -9.46 -2.12
C ASP A 711 -4.85 -10.03 -3.53
N GLU A 712 -3.81 -10.76 -3.92
CA GLU A 712 -3.65 -11.37 -5.23
C GLU A 712 -4.69 -12.47 -5.52
N THR A 713 -5.40 -12.97 -4.49
CA THR A 713 -6.49 -13.93 -4.63
C THR A 713 -7.87 -13.28 -4.52
N GLY A 714 -7.95 -11.94 -4.51
CA GLY A 714 -9.18 -11.17 -4.62
C GLY A 714 -9.93 -10.95 -3.32
N HIS A 715 -9.31 -11.18 -2.16
CA HIS A 715 -9.93 -10.94 -0.86
C HIS A 715 -9.63 -9.54 -0.35
N GLN A 716 -10.68 -8.87 0.11
CA GLN A 716 -10.62 -7.50 0.60
C GLN A 716 -9.89 -7.43 1.96
N ILE A 717 -8.95 -6.48 2.07
CA ILE A 717 -8.15 -6.24 3.28
C ILE A 717 -8.63 -4.97 4.00
N ALA A 718 -9.00 -3.96 3.24
CA ALA A 718 -9.27 -2.62 3.73
C ALA A 718 -10.73 -2.19 3.56
N VAL A 719 -11.18 -1.26 4.39
CA VAL A 719 -12.55 -0.73 4.34
C VAL A 719 -12.78 0.16 3.11
N PHE A 720 -13.97 0.07 2.50
CA PHE A 720 -14.38 0.92 1.38
C PHE A 720 -15.57 1.79 1.82
N GLY A 721 -15.42 3.12 1.78
CA GLY A 721 -16.29 4.07 2.49
C GLY A 721 -17.75 4.23 2.03
N ARG A 722 -18.32 3.27 1.28
CA ARG A 722 -19.66 3.31 0.72
C ARG A 722 -20.20 1.87 0.62
N ILE A 723 -21.44 1.63 1.07
CA ILE A 723 -22.11 0.32 1.01
C ILE A 723 -22.00 -0.27 -0.41
N GLY A 724 -21.49 -1.49 -0.51
CA GLY A 724 -21.27 -2.25 -1.74
C GLY A 724 -20.06 -1.81 -2.58
N SER A 725 -19.34 -0.76 -2.17
CA SER A 725 -18.07 -0.43 -2.83
C SER A 725 -17.00 -1.37 -2.33
N ARG A 726 -16.13 -1.82 -3.24
CA ARG A 726 -15.16 -2.86 -2.94
C ARG A 726 -14.01 -2.85 -3.95
N PRO A 727 -12.88 -3.51 -3.66
CA PRO A 727 -11.90 -3.82 -4.71
C PRO A 727 -12.48 -4.87 -5.68
N PHE A 728 -11.71 -5.21 -6.72
CA PHE A 728 -12.03 -6.32 -7.60
C PHE A 728 -11.84 -7.66 -6.89
N ASN A 729 -12.72 -8.63 -7.19
CA ASN A 729 -12.45 -10.03 -6.87
C ASN A 729 -11.46 -10.65 -7.87
N LEU A 730 -11.02 -11.89 -7.64
CA LEU A 730 -10.03 -12.55 -8.49
C LEU A 730 -10.44 -12.62 -9.97
N GLU A 731 -11.69 -13.01 -10.25
CA GLU A 731 -12.18 -13.15 -11.62
C GLU A 731 -12.17 -11.80 -12.34
N GLU A 732 -12.64 -10.74 -11.68
CA GLU A 732 -12.62 -9.38 -12.20
C GLU A 732 -11.20 -8.86 -12.44
N MET A 733 -10.27 -9.13 -11.52
CA MET A 733 -8.86 -8.81 -11.72
C MET A 733 -8.31 -9.55 -12.94
N GLN A 734 -8.54 -10.86 -13.02
CA GLN A 734 -8.06 -11.70 -14.12
C GLN A 734 -8.57 -11.25 -15.48
N ARG A 735 -9.82 -10.78 -15.60
CA ARG A 735 -10.36 -10.21 -16.85
C ARG A 735 -9.57 -9.00 -17.37
N LEU A 736 -8.75 -8.34 -16.53
CA LEU A 736 -7.91 -7.23 -16.95
C LEU A 736 -6.58 -7.67 -17.57
N TYR A 737 -6.15 -8.92 -17.39
CA TYR A 737 -4.85 -9.40 -17.89
C TYR A 737 -4.87 -10.83 -18.45
N LEU A 738 -5.99 -11.53 -18.41
CA LEU A 738 -6.18 -12.86 -18.99
C LEU A 738 -7.35 -12.87 -19.97
N ASN A 739 -7.21 -13.68 -21.01
CA ASN A 739 -8.28 -14.08 -21.91
C ASN A 739 -8.18 -15.60 -22.13
N ASP A 740 -9.24 -16.35 -21.84
CA ASP A 740 -9.27 -17.83 -21.84
C ASP A 740 -8.06 -18.45 -21.10
N GLY A 741 -7.71 -17.89 -19.93
CA GLY A 741 -6.60 -18.34 -19.09
C GLY A 741 -5.19 -18.02 -19.61
N LYS A 742 -5.07 -17.36 -20.77
CA LYS A 742 -3.79 -16.92 -21.33
C LYS A 742 -3.57 -15.44 -21.07
N LEU A 743 -2.31 -15.03 -20.90
CA LEU A 743 -1.95 -13.63 -20.80
C LEU A 743 -2.51 -12.85 -22.00
N TRP A 744 -3.32 -11.85 -21.70
CA TRP A 744 -3.84 -10.91 -22.68
C TRP A 744 -3.11 -9.59 -22.55
N THR A 745 -2.66 -9.07 -23.69
CA THR A 745 -1.88 -7.84 -23.78
C THR A 745 -2.54 -6.84 -24.74
N VAL A 746 -2.24 -5.56 -24.56
CA VAL A 746 -2.80 -4.47 -25.36
C VAL A 746 -1.72 -3.51 -25.87
N SER A 747 -2.01 -2.90 -27.02
CA SER A 747 -1.26 -1.78 -27.57
C SER A 747 -2.03 -0.46 -27.46
N ASP A 748 -1.29 0.60 -27.18
CA ASP A 748 -1.81 1.98 -27.20
C ASP A 748 -1.79 2.59 -28.61
N GLU A 749 -1.19 1.91 -29.59
CA GLU A 749 -1.18 2.38 -30.98
C GLU A 749 -2.59 2.42 -31.57
N THR A 750 -2.95 3.58 -32.12
CA THR A 750 -4.22 3.76 -32.84
C THR A 750 -4.02 3.40 -34.31
N LYS A 751 -4.05 2.10 -34.65
CA LYS A 751 -4.13 1.66 -36.05
C LYS A 751 -5.61 1.64 -36.48
N PRO A 752 -6.01 2.34 -37.56
CA PRO A 752 -7.36 2.21 -38.08
C PRO A 752 -7.55 0.80 -38.66
N SER A 753 -8.60 0.10 -38.23
CA SER A 753 -8.96 -1.21 -38.79
C SER A 753 -9.17 -1.12 -40.31
N LYS A 754 -8.47 -1.98 -41.05
CA LYS A 754 -8.75 -2.28 -42.47
C LYS A 754 -9.64 -3.52 -42.65
N ARG A 755 -10.06 -4.19 -41.57
CA ARG A 755 -10.80 -5.46 -41.62
C ARG A 755 -12.24 -5.29 -41.14
N ALA A 756 -13.18 -5.63 -42.03
CA ALA A 756 -14.58 -5.81 -41.67
C ALA A 756 -14.74 -7.14 -40.91
N ILE A 757 -15.34 -7.09 -39.72
CA ILE A 757 -15.82 -8.30 -39.03
C ILE A 757 -17.18 -8.69 -39.64
N LYS A 758 -17.41 -9.99 -39.84
CA LYS A 758 -18.73 -10.52 -40.24
C LYS A 758 -19.71 -10.31 -39.08
N SER A 759 -20.75 -9.53 -39.30
CA SER A 759 -21.81 -9.27 -38.30
C SER A 759 -22.45 -10.58 -37.83
N ALA A 760 -22.34 -10.91 -36.55
CA ALA A 760 -23.19 -11.92 -35.93
C ALA A 760 -24.51 -11.23 -35.51
N SER A 761 -25.56 -11.43 -36.30
CA SER A 761 -26.92 -11.02 -35.95
C SER A 761 -27.46 -11.92 -34.83
N GLY A 762 -27.39 -11.46 -33.58
CA GLY A 762 -28.04 -12.11 -32.44
C GLY A 762 -28.55 -11.06 -31.46
N ASP A 763 -29.85 -11.12 -31.16
CA ASP A 763 -30.48 -10.29 -30.12
C ASP A 763 -29.80 -10.51 -28.77
N CYS A 764 -29.39 -9.42 -28.14
CA CYS A 764 -28.70 -9.46 -26.86
C CYS A 764 -29.73 -9.56 -25.73
N GLN A 765 -29.70 -10.66 -24.97
CA GLN A 765 -30.31 -10.68 -23.65
C GLN A 765 -29.39 -9.95 -22.65
N PRO A 766 -29.93 -9.09 -21.77
CA PRO A 766 -29.15 -8.44 -20.70
C PRO A 766 -28.63 -9.49 -19.71
N ARG A 767 -27.39 -9.31 -19.24
CA ARG A 767 -26.79 -10.10 -18.15
C ARG A 767 -27.22 -9.58 -16.79
#